data_AF-A0A2A9F7F6-F1
#
_entry.id   AF-A0A2A9F7F6-F1
#
_cell.length_a   1.000
_cell.length_b   1.000
_cell.length_c   1.000
_cell.angle_alpha   90.00
_cell.angle_beta   90.00
_cell.angle_gamma   90.00
#
_symmetry.space_group_name_H-M   'P 1'
#
loop_
_entity.id
_entity.type
_entity.pdbx_description
1 polymer ?
#
loop_
_entity_poly.entity_id
_entity_poly.type
_entity_poly.pdbx_seq_one_letter_code
_entity_poly.pdbx_strand_id
1 'polypeptide(L)'
;MPDDSADPPEHPAHRAPADPASGPLGAARCDAGAAEGAGASRGAHEAGDPGAVGDAAAGHDAAETGGFGEASASETGGEAEGTVEAAAVGPTRPTESTGPTESTGPGELGGPTGPGESTELGEPAGAAEPTGPSEPRGLAGPSEPSVQTGPSEPRGQTGPSEPSGRAEPPKPTGPAEPTETRRDPFDYPRAWEADVVLSDGGTVHVRPIVPSDAAGLVALHGRLSERSRYFRYFGAYPRIPARDLEHFSTVDHHDRVAFVALLGDDVVAVGRYERLDGGPSAEVAFLVDDGHQGRGLGSILLEHLAAAASERGVRRFVAEVLSENAAMVRVFRDAGYQVSRAIEEGVLHLEFDIDPTEESLAVARAREQAAEARSVHNLLHPASVAVIGASVDPAKVGHVAFANLLVADFAGTVYPVNPEHRSVRGVRAYPSVLDIPDPVDLALVAVPAEAVEAVLDACFAKGVKTLVIVSGGFAESGPLGLHAELRLVGEARAHGMRVVGPNALGVLNTAPGVRLNATLAPRLPKRGRTGFFCQSGALGTAILADAGARGLGVSTFVSAGNRADVSGNDLLQFWETDPETDLVLLYLESFGNPRKFARLARRLARSKPIVAVKSGRHAVRPQLAATSAEVDEASVQALFEHAGVVRVESLAQLFDTALVFAHQPLPAGPRIGIVGNSSAIGLLAADTARAEGLRPAFEPVDVGPQAGPDEFAAAVRDALDSADTDALIVVFAPPVAIPGTAYARALREVVQAQEQTKPIVSTFLAAEGIPDELAVLSEDGVPVRGSIPSYPSPERAVNALARVVRYAAWRQRPQGTLVRPAGLHVEQAQELVRELLPGDGTATLLSDDDVVRLLGCYGVDVVPFRVVSSVDDAAAAAGELGYPVTLKAFDERLRGRPDLAGVRLDLTSEDSVRVAYRNLCAVSGDDDVYVQRMAPKGLSCVIGLQDDPSFGTLVSFGLSGLVSTLLGDRAYRAVPLTDVDAATLIREPRTSPLLTGYRGDEPADLAALQDMVLRVAALAEDNPEVRSLALDPILASPDGAFVANARMVLGPPPTRPDTGPRRLRPITPPE
;
A
#
# COMPACT_ATOMS: atom_id res chain seq x y z
N MET A 1 -14.00 19.54 63.84
CA MET A 1 -13.17 18.83 64.83
C MET A 1 -12.01 18.21 64.06
N PRO A 2 -10.76 18.29 64.56
CA PRO A 2 -9.58 18.23 63.70
C PRO A 2 -8.55 17.17 64.16
N ASP A 3 -7.32 17.30 63.65
CA ASP A 3 -6.03 16.82 64.20
C ASP A 3 -5.73 15.30 64.21
N ASP A 4 -4.46 14.84 64.08
CA ASP A 4 -3.25 15.39 63.42
C ASP A 4 -2.17 14.28 63.24
N SER A 5 -1.00 14.63 62.66
CA SER A 5 0.39 14.11 62.72
C SER A 5 0.82 13.05 63.78
N ALA A 6 1.95 12.33 63.69
CA ALA A 6 2.83 11.88 62.59
C ALA A 6 3.92 10.87 63.12
N ASP A 7 4.52 10.09 62.19
CA ASP A 7 5.84 9.36 62.10
C ASP A 7 6.97 9.53 63.17
N PRO A 8 8.10 8.74 63.17
CA PRO A 8 8.49 7.49 62.45
C PRO A 8 9.21 6.48 63.44
N PRO A 9 10.22 5.59 63.13
CA PRO A 9 10.82 5.10 61.86
C PRO A 9 11.14 3.57 61.74
N GLU A 10 11.78 3.23 60.61
CA GLU A 10 12.62 2.04 60.28
C GLU A 10 12.01 0.72 59.74
N HIS A 11 12.83 0.04 58.92
CA HIS A 11 12.55 -1.04 57.94
C HIS A 11 13.29 -2.35 58.34
N PRO A 12 13.17 -3.54 57.66
CA PRO A 12 12.79 -3.76 56.25
C PRO A 12 11.95 -5.04 55.89
N ALA A 13 11.72 -5.21 54.58
CA ALA A 13 11.69 -6.50 53.82
C ALA A 13 10.48 -7.48 53.91
N HIS A 14 9.51 -7.30 53.00
CA HIS A 14 8.71 -8.32 52.28
C HIS A 14 7.80 -7.57 51.27
N ARG A 15 7.40 -8.06 50.08
CA ARG A 15 7.61 -9.30 49.29
C ARG A 15 7.48 -8.92 47.80
N ALA A 16 8.13 -9.66 46.90
CA ALA A 16 7.82 -9.65 45.46
C ALA A 16 7.25 -11.03 45.04
N PRO A 17 6.30 -11.10 44.09
CA PRO A 17 5.97 -12.35 43.40
C PRO A 17 7.07 -12.70 42.39
N ALA A 18 7.34 -13.99 42.19
CA ALA A 18 8.38 -14.47 41.28
C ALA A 18 7.82 -15.51 40.30
N ASP A 19 8.45 -15.56 39.13
CA ASP A 19 8.31 -16.57 38.08
C ASP A 19 8.70 -17.98 38.60
N PRO A 20 8.24 -19.07 37.98
CA PRO A 20 9.23 -19.98 37.38
C PRO A 20 8.77 -20.75 36.11
N ALA A 21 9.76 -21.18 35.33
CA ALA A 21 9.59 -22.01 34.13
C ALA A 21 10.09 -23.47 34.30
N SER A 22 9.71 -24.33 33.33
CA SER A 22 10.40 -25.57 32.87
C SER A 22 10.42 -26.88 33.71
N GLY A 23 9.45 -27.79 33.43
CA GLY A 23 9.59 -29.27 33.33
C GLY A 23 9.94 -30.11 34.59
N PRO A 24 10.15 -31.45 34.46
CA PRO A 24 9.80 -32.38 33.36
C PRO A 24 9.11 -33.72 33.81
N LEU A 25 8.80 -34.61 32.84
CA LEU A 25 8.66 -36.10 32.91
C LEU A 25 7.85 -36.80 34.05
N GLY A 26 6.91 -37.68 33.66
CA GLY A 26 6.32 -38.71 34.53
C GLY A 26 5.42 -39.71 33.77
N ALA A 27 5.47 -41.00 34.09
CA ALA A 27 4.82 -42.08 33.32
C ALA A 27 3.84 -42.93 34.15
N ALA A 28 2.94 -43.65 33.46
CA ALA A 28 2.08 -44.70 34.04
C ALA A 28 2.03 -45.95 33.13
N ARG A 29 2.04 -47.15 33.72
CA ARG A 29 2.08 -48.43 32.99
C ARG A 29 1.56 -49.59 33.87
N CYS A 30 0.58 -50.36 33.39
CA CYS A 30 0.11 -51.69 33.86
C CYS A 30 -1.14 -52.09 33.02
N ASP A 31 -1.43 -53.34 32.65
CA ASP A 31 -0.60 -54.56 32.55
C ASP A 31 -1.28 -55.67 31.68
N ALA A 32 -0.54 -56.72 31.31
CA ALA A 32 -0.95 -58.07 30.83
C ALA A 32 -1.65 -58.28 29.45
N GLY A 33 -1.18 -59.30 28.66
CA GLY A 33 -1.88 -59.84 27.47
C GLY A 33 -1.03 -60.65 26.45
N ALA A 34 -0.85 -61.97 26.69
CA ALA A 34 -0.04 -62.95 25.92
C ALA A 34 -0.28 -63.03 24.37
N ALA A 35 0.74 -63.08 23.48
CA ALA A 35 1.55 -64.23 22.97
C ALA A 35 1.10 -64.77 21.58
N GLU A 36 1.93 -65.42 20.73
CA GLU A 36 3.37 -65.79 20.77
C GLU A 36 4.27 -64.82 19.93
N GLY A 37 5.21 -65.12 19.00
CA GLY A 37 5.85 -66.33 18.40
C GLY A 37 6.22 -66.08 16.90
N ALA A 38 7.20 -66.72 16.23
CA ALA A 38 8.37 -67.55 16.59
C ALA A 38 9.34 -67.67 15.36
N GLY A 39 10.65 -67.94 15.54
CA GLY A 39 11.60 -68.31 14.44
C GLY A 39 13.02 -67.71 14.52
N ALA A 40 14.09 -68.49 14.25
CA ALA A 40 15.49 -68.03 14.38
C ALA A 40 16.55 -68.86 13.60
N SER A 41 17.55 -68.17 13.01
CA SER A 41 18.86 -68.66 12.50
C SER A 41 19.71 -67.43 12.06
N ARG A 42 20.98 -67.19 12.43
CA ARG A 42 22.26 -67.94 12.21
C ARG A 42 22.54 -68.29 10.73
N GLY A 43 23.72 -68.03 10.13
CA GLY A 43 24.91 -67.27 10.54
C GLY A 43 26.25 -67.83 9.99
N ALA A 44 27.19 -66.96 9.57
CA ALA A 44 28.62 -67.23 9.23
C ALA A 44 29.38 -65.87 9.23
N HIS A 45 30.60 -65.66 9.77
CA HIS A 45 31.94 -66.23 9.49
C HIS A 45 32.49 -65.81 8.09
N GLU A 46 33.74 -65.31 7.90
CA GLU A 46 34.87 -65.16 8.84
C GLU A 46 36.00 -64.17 8.40
N ALA A 47 36.74 -63.63 9.38
CA ALA A 47 38.17 -63.19 9.44
C ALA A 47 38.92 -62.37 8.34
N GLY A 48 39.88 -61.54 8.79
CA GLY A 48 41.06 -61.10 7.98
C GLY A 48 41.65 -59.71 8.33
N ASP A 49 42.81 -59.68 9.01
CA ASP A 49 43.63 -58.49 9.36
C ASP A 49 45.06 -58.98 9.79
N PRO A 50 46.17 -58.21 9.82
CA PRO A 50 46.58 -56.96 9.14
C PRO A 50 47.80 -57.16 8.19
N GLY A 51 48.43 -56.09 7.65
CA GLY A 51 49.79 -56.17 7.07
C GLY A 51 50.24 -54.95 6.25
N ALA A 52 51.56 -54.68 6.15
CA ALA A 52 52.11 -53.50 5.47
C ALA A 52 53.54 -53.70 4.87
N VAL A 53 53.99 -52.70 4.08
CA VAL A 53 55.38 -52.42 3.58
C VAL A 53 55.88 -53.17 2.32
N GLY A 54 56.40 -52.41 1.34
CA GLY A 54 57.60 -52.79 0.55
C GLY A 54 57.55 -52.72 -0.99
N ASP A 55 58.38 -51.84 -1.59
CA ASP A 55 59.15 -51.95 -2.87
C ASP A 55 58.47 -52.30 -4.23
N ALA A 56 59.04 -52.02 -5.43
CA ALA A 56 60.04 -51.02 -5.91
C ALA A 56 60.20 -51.08 -7.47
N ALA A 57 60.88 -50.07 -8.06
CA ALA A 57 61.64 -50.10 -9.34
C ALA A 57 60.87 -50.23 -10.71
N ALA A 58 61.42 -49.88 -11.90
CA ALA A 58 62.45 -48.89 -12.33
C ALA A 58 62.55 -48.80 -13.91
N GLY A 59 63.21 -47.76 -14.46
CA GLY A 59 63.63 -47.62 -15.89
C GLY A 59 63.91 -46.16 -16.30
N HIS A 60 65.18 -45.69 -16.43
CA HIS A 60 66.02 -45.54 -17.66
C HIS A 60 65.51 -44.50 -18.69
N ASP A 61 66.30 -43.60 -19.32
CA ASP A 61 67.77 -43.38 -19.44
C ASP A 61 68.10 -41.84 -19.45
N ALA A 62 69.22 -41.33 -18.88
CA ALA A 62 70.56 -41.05 -19.46
C ALA A 62 70.63 -39.90 -20.53
N ALA A 63 71.66 -39.04 -20.66
CA ALA A 63 73.04 -39.03 -20.10
C ALA A 63 73.74 -37.62 -20.12
N GLU A 64 74.85 -37.45 -19.36
CA GLU A 64 76.06 -36.57 -19.55
C GLU A 64 75.96 -35.02 -19.79
N THR A 65 76.93 -34.12 -19.47
CA THR A 65 78.18 -34.09 -18.63
C THR A 65 78.64 -32.63 -18.30
N GLY A 66 79.42 -32.43 -17.22
CA GLY A 66 80.27 -31.23 -16.96
C GLY A 66 79.64 -30.09 -16.12
N GLY A 67 80.36 -29.33 -15.27
CA GLY A 67 81.78 -29.35 -14.87
C GLY A 67 82.08 -28.49 -13.61
N PHE A 68 83.31 -28.51 -13.08
CA PHE A 68 83.72 -27.90 -11.78
C PHE A 68 84.09 -26.40 -11.85
N GLY A 69 84.05 -25.71 -10.69
CA GLY A 69 84.66 -24.38 -10.45
C GLY A 69 84.60 -23.98 -8.96
N GLU A 70 85.61 -23.28 -8.43
CA GLU A 70 85.82 -23.08 -6.97
C GLU A 70 85.98 -21.60 -6.51
N ALA A 71 85.65 -21.37 -5.22
CA ALA A 71 86.34 -20.52 -4.24
C ALA A 71 86.47 -18.97 -4.34
N SER A 72 85.80 -18.31 -3.37
CA SER A 72 86.38 -17.38 -2.37
C SER A 72 86.61 -15.86 -2.66
N ALA A 73 86.74 -15.12 -1.54
CA ALA A 73 87.15 -13.70 -1.36
C ALA A 73 86.16 -12.57 -1.77
N SER A 74 86.22 -11.33 -1.24
CA SER A 74 86.26 -10.86 0.17
C SER A 74 86.21 -9.31 0.26
N GLU A 75 85.36 -8.77 1.15
CA GLU A 75 85.47 -7.49 1.91
C GLU A 75 85.63 -6.07 1.25
N THR A 76 85.01 -5.09 1.95
CA THR A 76 85.30 -3.62 2.07
C THR A 76 84.89 -2.56 1.02
N GLY A 77 84.41 -1.41 1.54
CA GLY A 77 84.27 -0.09 0.88
C GLY A 77 82.87 0.24 0.32
N GLY A 78 82.27 1.43 0.51
CA GLY A 78 82.65 2.65 1.25
C GLY A 78 81.50 3.70 1.29
N GLU A 79 81.67 4.81 2.00
CA GLU A 79 80.59 5.77 2.40
C GLU A 79 80.42 7.04 1.52
N ALA A 80 79.21 7.63 1.54
CA ALA A 80 78.87 9.09 1.49
C ALA A 80 77.32 9.23 1.35
N GLU A 81 76.54 9.85 2.24
CA GLU A 81 76.38 11.29 2.56
C GLU A 81 75.91 12.18 1.37
N GLY A 82 74.82 12.98 1.47
CA GLY A 82 73.81 13.10 2.54
C GLY A 82 72.80 14.27 2.37
N THR A 83 71.80 14.34 3.26
CA THR A 83 71.05 15.52 3.80
C THR A 83 70.31 16.53 2.87
N VAL A 84 68.98 16.78 3.05
CA VAL A 84 68.30 17.96 3.72
C VAL A 84 68.35 19.26 2.86
N GLU A 85 67.38 20.20 2.72
CA GLU A 85 66.28 20.82 3.52
C GLU A 85 65.16 21.26 2.51
N ALA A 86 63.83 21.22 2.72
CA ALA A 86 62.89 21.84 3.67
C ALA A 86 62.64 23.36 3.56
N ALA A 87 61.36 23.77 3.74
CA ALA A 87 60.83 25.16 3.88
C ALA A 87 60.84 26.11 2.64
N ALA A 88 60.01 27.15 2.51
CA ALA A 88 58.64 27.47 3.02
C ALA A 88 58.13 28.78 2.36
N VAL A 89 56.87 29.19 2.65
CA VAL A 89 56.26 30.54 2.38
C VAL A 89 55.95 30.81 0.89
N GLY A 90 54.78 31.30 0.43
CA GLY A 90 53.54 31.81 1.08
C GLY A 90 53.42 33.35 1.05
N PRO A 91 52.27 33.95 1.41
CA PRO A 91 50.88 33.66 1.03
C PRO A 91 50.56 34.39 -0.32
N THR A 92 49.47 35.11 -0.68
CA THR A 92 48.20 35.58 -0.07
C THR A 92 47.02 35.59 -1.07
N ARG A 93 45.82 35.81 -0.51
CA ARG A 93 44.57 36.33 -1.11
C ARG A 93 44.64 37.89 -1.28
N PRO A 94 43.60 38.67 -1.71
CA PRO A 94 42.16 38.32 -1.88
C PRO A 94 41.41 38.94 -3.10
N THR A 95 40.08 38.68 -3.19
CA THR A 95 38.98 39.58 -3.69
C THR A 95 39.00 40.09 -5.15
N GLU A 96 37.88 40.27 -5.87
CA GLU A 96 36.45 39.99 -5.59
C GLU A 96 35.57 39.97 -6.87
N SER A 97 34.40 39.33 -6.76
CA SER A 97 33.09 39.74 -7.32
C SER A 97 32.81 39.87 -8.84
N THR A 98 31.60 39.41 -9.20
CA THR A 98 30.71 39.87 -10.31
C THR A 98 31.14 39.69 -11.78
N GLY A 99 30.27 39.01 -12.56
CA GLY A 99 30.25 39.03 -14.03
C GLY A 99 29.38 40.17 -14.58
N PRO A 100 28.48 39.98 -15.59
CA PRO A 100 27.98 38.71 -16.16
C PRO A 100 27.79 38.71 -17.70
N THR A 101 26.95 37.77 -18.19
CA THR A 101 26.09 37.82 -19.41
C THR A 101 26.67 37.63 -20.84
N GLU A 102 25.80 37.00 -21.67
CA GLU A 102 25.75 36.97 -23.16
C GLU A 102 26.89 36.28 -23.95
N SER A 103 26.69 35.87 -25.22
CA SER A 103 25.76 34.84 -25.76
C SER A 103 26.03 34.59 -27.27
N THR A 104 25.90 33.33 -27.73
CA THR A 104 25.56 32.92 -29.12
C THR A 104 26.39 33.42 -30.34
N GLY A 105 27.56 32.79 -30.58
CA GLY A 105 28.07 32.32 -31.91
C GLY A 105 28.14 33.30 -33.12
N PRO A 106 28.19 32.80 -34.38
CA PRO A 106 28.50 31.44 -34.86
C PRO A 106 29.52 31.37 -36.05
N GLY A 107 29.87 30.15 -36.51
CA GLY A 107 30.65 29.87 -37.75
C GLY A 107 32.10 29.39 -37.50
N GLU A 108 32.76 28.63 -38.39
CA GLU A 108 32.34 28.04 -39.68
C GLU A 108 33.31 26.91 -40.15
N LEU A 109 32.90 26.08 -41.13
CA LEU A 109 33.71 25.29 -42.10
C LEU A 109 34.66 24.13 -41.65
N GLY A 110 34.62 23.02 -42.42
CA GLY A 110 35.85 22.31 -42.86
C GLY A 110 36.02 20.80 -42.60
N GLY A 111 35.75 19.95 -43.61
CA GLY A 111 36.45 18.65 -43.80
C GLY A 111 37.74 18.82 -44.62
N PRO A 112 38.42 17.76 -45.14
CA PRO A 112 37.83 16.50 -45.69
C PRO A 112 38.70 15.21 -45.57
N THR A 113 38.39 14.19 -46.41
CA THR A 113 39.18 13.00 -46.86
C THR A 113 39.17 11.68 -46.05
N GLY A 114 38.98 10.56 -46.79
CA GLY A 114 39.23 9.15 -46.40
C GLY A 114 40.48 8.59 -47.12
N PRO A 115 40.54 7.34 -47.67
CA PRO A 115 39.44 6.41 -48.01
C PRO A 115 39.69 4.90 -47.72
N GLY A 116 38.73 4.04 -48.12
CA GLY A 116 38.96 2.63 -48.52
C GLY A 116 38.66 1.52 -47.48
N GLU A 117 38.20 0.32 -47.86
CA GLU A 117 37.70 -0.15 -49.18
C GLU A 117 36.90 -1.48 -49.06
N SER A 118 35.81 -1.62 -49.85
CA SER A 118 35.22 -2.85 -50.48
C SER A 118 34.95 -4.16 -49.67
N THR A 119 34.06 -5.10 -50.06
CA THR A 119 33.20 -5.37 -51.27
C THR A 119 31.99 -6.23 -50.79
N GLU A 120 30.71 -6.01 -51.20
CA GLU A 120 29.98 -6.59 -52.36
C GLU A 120 29.72 -8.13 -52.31
N LEU A 121 28.62 -8.74 -52.80
CA LEU A 121 27.42 -8.38 -53.61
C LEU A 121 26.22 -9.28 -53.15
N GLY A 122 24.94 -9.08 -53.54
CA GLY A 122 24.40 -8.15 -54.54
C GLY A 122 22.85 -8.17 -54.67
N GLU A 123 22.38 -7.48 -55.72
CA GLU A 123 21.01 -7.01 -56.00
C GLU A 123 20.27 -7.91 -57.05
N PRO A 124 19.12 -7.58 -57.74
CA PRO A 124 18.49 -6.24 -57.95
C PRO A 124 16.94 -6.10 -57.95
N ALA A 125 16.53 -4.83 -58.09
CA ALA A 125 15.35 -4.28 -58.78
C ALA A 125 14.01 -4.07 -58.02
N GLY A 126 13.37 -2.90 -58.10
CA GLY A 126 13.86 -1.61 -58.65
C GLY A 126 12.82 -0.54 -58.97
N ALA A 127 13.24 0.74 -58.90
CA ALA A 127 12.61 1.97 -59.41
C ALA A 127 11.26 2.44 -58.78
N ALA A 128 10.98 3.76 -58.64
CA ALA A 128 11.85 4.94 -58.63
C ALA A 128 11.15 6.17 -57.98
N GLU A 129 11.97 7.09 -57.46
CA GLU A 129 11.64 8.45 -57.00
C GLU A 129 11.68 9.47 -58.19
N PRO A 130 11.58 10.83 -58.07
CA PRO A 130 11.90 11.70 -56.92
C PRO A 130 11.03 12.95 -56.61
N THR A 131 11.32 13.47 -55.41
CA THR A 131 11.08 14.77 -54.74
C THR A 131 10.85 16.08 -55.56
N GLY A 132 10.14 17.06 -54.94
CA GLY A 132 10.19 18.50 -55.30
C GLY A 132 9.31 19.41 -54.38
N PRO A 133 9.77 20.53 -53.77
CA PRO A 133 9.08 21.17 -52.63
C PRO A 133 8.71 22.68 -52.71
N SER A 134 7.89 23.17 -51.75
CA SER A 134 7.66 24.57 -51.31
C SER A 134 6.96 25.54 -52.32
N GLU A 135 6.25 26.63 -51.98
CA GLU A 135 6.20 27.54 -50.79
C GLU A 135 4.75 28.09 -50.50
N PRO A 136 4.50 28.99 -49.50
CA PRO A 136 3.15 29.30 -48.97
C PRO A 136 2.56 30.72 -49.20
N ARG A 137 1.30 30.92 -48.73
CA ARG A 137 0.53 32.16 -48.37
C ARG A 137 -0.68 32.57 -49.25
N GLY A 138 -1.84 32.78 -48.58
CA GLY A 138 -2.64 34.02 -48.76
C GLY A 138 -4.04 33.98 -49.42
N LEU A 139 -5.08 34.27 -48.61
CA LEU A 139 -6.31 35.03 -48.93
C LEU A 139 -7.32 34.60 -50.04
N ALA A 140 -8.52 34.22 -49.59
CA ALA A 140 -9.85 34.72 -50.01
C ALA A 140 -10.43 34.51 -51.45
N GLY A 141 -11.16 33.39 -51.65
CA GLY A 141 -12.35 33.24 -52.55
C GLY A 141 -12.14 33.34 -54.07
N PRO A 142 -13.21 33.33 -54.91
CA PRO A 142 -14.62 32.94 -54.65
C PRO A 142 -15.24 31.97 -55.72
N SER A 143 -16.48 31.50 -55.43
CA SER A 143 -17.59 31.16 -56.37
C SER A 143 -17.44 30.15 -57.54
N GLU A 144 -18.11 28.99 -57.40
CA GLU A 144 -19.18 28.42 -58.28
C GLU A 144 -18.90 27.99 -59.76
N PRO A 145 -19.76 27.21 -60.48
CA PRO A 145 -21.25 27.21 -60.43
C PRO A 145 -22.10 25.91 -60.64
N SER A 146 -23.35 25.96 -60.13
CA SER A 146 -24.64 25.38 -60.64
C SER A 146 -24.80 23.84 -60.87
N VAL A 147 -25.99 23.19 -61.00
CA VAL A 147 -27.32 23.55 -61.57
C VAL A 147 -28.54 22.82 -60.89
N GLN A 148 -29.57 23.59 -60.44
CA GLN A 148 -31.06 23.39 -60.38
C GLN A 148 -31.70 22.07 -59.79
N THR A 149 -32.86 22.02 -59.09
CA THR A 149 -33.98 22.92 -58.65
C THR A 149 -34.70 22.27 -57.42
N GLY A 150 -35.78 22.71 -56.73
CA GLY A 150 -36.84 23.76 -56.87
C GLY A 150 -38.24 23.18 -57.21
N PRO A 151 -39.44 23.77 -56.85
CA PRO A 151 -39.69 25.00 -56.07
C PRO A 151 -40.93 25.04 -55.07
N SER A 152 -40.96 26.09 -54.21
CA SER A 152 -42.09 26.97 -53.74
C SER A 152 -43.34 26.52 -52.90
N GLU A 153 -43.40 26.99 -51.63
CA GLU A 153 -44.37 27.97 -50.99
C GLU A 153 -45.93 27.82 -50.99
N PRO A 154 -46.76 28.63 -50.23
CA PRO A 154 -46.56 29.49 -49.01
C PRO A 154 -47.73 29.55 -47.94
N ARG A 155 -47.59 30.45 -46.92
CA ARG A 155 -48.57 31.08 -45.96
C ARG A 155 -48.82 30.40 -44.59
N GLY A 156 -49.08 31.11 -43.48
CA GLY A 156 -49.25 32.57 -43.21
C GLY A 156 -49.26 32.93 -41.70
N GLN A 157 -49.47 34.20 -41.30
CA GLN A 157 -49.16 34.74 -39.94
C GLN A 157 -50.31 35.40 -39.13
N THR A 158 -50.25 35.24 -37.79
CA THR A 158 -50.61 36.15 -36.65
C THR A 158 -52.03 36.74 -36.43
N GLY A 159 -52.48 36.72 -35.16
CA GLY A 159 -53.56 37.56 -34.60
C GLY A 159 -53.75 37.33 -33.07
N PRO A 160 -53.89 38.36 -32.19
CA PRO A 160 -53.91 38.20 -30.71
C PRO A 160 -55.22 38.64 -30.01
N SER A 161 -55.41 38.28 -28.71
CA SER A 161 -56.32 38.99 -27.78
C SER A 161 -56.20 38.62 -26.29
N GLU A 162 -56.57 39.58 -25.43
CA GLU A 162 -56.87 39.56 -23.98
C GLU A 162 -57.91 40.70 -23.73
N PRO A 163 -58.59 40.88 -22.56
CA PRO A 163 -58.69 40.06 -21.35
C PRO A 163 -60.16 39.91 -20.81
N SER A 164 -60.29 39.60 -19.50
CA SER A 164 -61.48 39.63 -18.59
C SER A 164 -62.29 38.32 -18.40
N GLY A 165 -62.77 37.98 -17.18
CA GLY A 165 -62.44 38.56 -15.86
C GLY A 165 -63.26 38.02 -14.66
N ARG A 166 -62.69 38.17 -13.45
CA ARG A 166 -63.25 38.01 -12.08
C ARG A 166 -63.84 36.66 -11.61
N ALA A 167 -63.24 36.13 -10.53
CA ALA A 167 -63.93 35.49 -9.40
C ALA A 167 -63.13 35.78 -8.10
N GLU A 168 -63.79 35.80 -6.93
CA GLU A 168 -63.17 36.03 -5.61
C GLU A 168 -62.99 34.70 -4.82
N PRO A 169 -62.11 34.66 -3.79
CA PRO A 169 -61.56 33.40 -3.28
C PRO A 169 -62.38 32.74 -2.16
N PRO A 170 -62.30 31.39 -2.01
CA PRO A 170 -62.67 30.71 -0.78
C PRO A 170 -61.66 31.03 0.35
N LYS A 171 -62.13 30.97 1.60
CA LYS A 171 -61.32 31.21 2.81
C LYS A 171 -60.36 30.04 3.10
N PRO A 172 -59.26 30.29 3.83
CA PRO A 172 -58.34 29.22 4.23
C PRO A 172 -59.05 28.18 5.12
N THR A 173 -58.92 26.91 4.74
CA THR A 173 -58.95 25.81 5.70
C THR A 173 -57.75 25.94 6.63
N GLY A 174 -57.91 25.58 7.91
CA GLY A 174 -56.80 25.56 8.86
C GLY A 174 -55.69 24.57 8.45
N PRO A 175 -54.54 24.60 9.14
CA PRO A 175 -53.47 23.63 8.88
C PRO A 175 -54.03 22.22 9.03
N ALA A 176 -53.85 21.41 7.99
CA ALA A 176 -53.92 19.96 8.16
C ALA A 176 -52.79 19.54 9.11
N GLU A 177 -53.04 18.53 9.93
CA GLU A 177 -51.99 17.88 10.71
C GLU A 177 -50.89 17.38 9.74
N PRO A 178 -49.61 17.39 10.14
CA PRO A 178 -48.53 17.04 9.25
C PRO A 178 -48.64 15.57 8.85
N THR A 179 -49.14 15.31 7.63
CA THR A 179 -49.10 13.99 7.02
C THR A 179 -47.65 13.54 6.99
N GLU A 180 -47.33 12.47 7.72
CA GLU A 180 -46.00 11.87 7.67
C GLU A 180 -45.64 11.58 6.21
N THR A 181 -44.57 12.20 5.73
CA THR A 181 -44.06 12.02 4.37
C THR A 181 -43.38 10.66 4.27
N ARG A 182 -44.21 9.61 4.24
CA ARG A 182 -43.82 8.21 4.15
C ARG A 182 -42.89 8.04 2.94
N ARG A 183 -41.61 7.84 3.22
CA ARG A 183 -40.54 7.79 2.20
C ARG A 183 -40.84 6.72 1.15
N ASP A 184 -40.36 6.95 -0.07
CA ASP A 184 -40.50 5.97 -1.14
C ASP A 184 -39.70 4.71 -0.78
N PRO A 185 -40.31 3.50 -0.73
CA PRO A 185 -39.58 2.27 -0.42
C PRO A 185 -38.53 1.87 -1.48
N PHE A 186 -38.49 2.55 -2.63
CA PHE A 186 -37.43 2.42 -3.64
C PHE A 186 -36.30 3.46 -3.47
N ASP A 187 -36.47 4.49 -2.63
CA ASP A 187 -35.48 5.56 -2.40
C ASP A 187 -34.58 5.23 -1.20
N TYR A 188 -33.47 4.53 -1.48
CA TYR A 188 -32.43 4.20 -0.50
C TYR A 188 -31.07 4.80 -0.89
N PRO A 189 -30.17 5.08 0.08
CA PRO A 189 -28.83 5.58 -0.23
C PRO A 189 -28.02 4.54 -1.02
N ARG A 190 -27.74 4.80 -2.30
CA ARG A 190 -26.94 3.89 -3.15
C ARG A 190 -25.52 3.62 -2.60
N ALA A 191 -25.02 4.48 -1.71
CA ALA A 191 -23.77 4.26 -0.98
C ALA A 191 -23.81 3.01 -0.07
N TRP A 192 -25.00 2.52 0.31
CA TRP A 192 -25.20 1.29 1.07
C TRP A 192 -24.94 0.02 0.24
N GLU A 193 -24.88 0.10 -1.09
CA GLU A 193 -24.56 -1.04 -1.97
C GLU A 193 -23.08 -1.45 -1.89
N ALA A 194 -22.81 -2.75 -1.93
CA ALA A 194 -21.48 -3.32 -1.84
C ALA A 194 -21.38 -4.75 -2.40
N ASP A 195 -20.40 -5.00 -3.27
CA ASP A 195 -19.91 -6.38 -3.48
C ASP A 195 -18.99 -6.74 -2.32
N VAL A 196 -19.06 -7.99 -1.83
CA VAL A 196 -18.31 -8.43 -0.65
C VAL A 196 -17.71 -9.81 -0.86
N VAL A 197 -16.52 -10.05 -0.29
CA VAL A 197 -15.87 -11.37 -0.31
C VAL A 197 -16.35 -12.21 0.88
N LEU A 198 -16.73 -13.45 0.58
CA LEU A 198 -17.17 -14.48 1.53
C LEU A 198 -15.97 -15.26 2.09
N SER A 199 -16.17 -15.99 3.20
CA SER A 199 -15.10 -16.76 3.86
C SER A 199 -14.58 -17.96 3.04
N ASP A 200 -15.28 -18.33 1.96
CA ASP A 200 -14.83 -19.33 0.97
C ASP A 200 -14.11 -18.70 -0.24
N GLY A 201 -13.94 -17.37 -0.26
CA GLY A 201 -13.28 -16.61 -1.31
C GLY A 201 -14.15 -16.27 -2.52
N GLY A 202 -15.43 -16.68 -2.55
CA GLY A 202 -16.40 -16.20 -3.53
C GLY A 202 -16.95 -14.82 -3.18
N THR A 203 -17.79 -14.27 -4.04
CA THR A 203 -18.45 -12.96 -3.85
C THR A 203 -19.97 -13.07 -3.76
N VAL A 204 -20.60 -12.03 -3.22
CA VAL A 204 -22.04 -11.72 -3.35
C VAL A 204 -22.20 -10.21 -3.46
N HIS A 205 -23.33 -9.77 -4.03
CA HIS A 205 -23.74 -8.37 -4.01
C HIS A 205 -24.70 -8.12 -2.85
N VAL A 206 -24.48 -7.07 -2.06
CA VAL A 206 -25.30 -6.67 -0.91
C VAL A 206 -25.91 -5.30 -1.19
N ARG A 207 -27.23 -5.20 -1.09
CA ARG A 207 -27.98 -3.95 -1.21
C ARG A 207 -29.20 -3.90 -0.30
N PRO A 208 -29.77 -2.71 -0.02
CA PRO A 208 -31.08 -2.60 0.61
C PRO A 208 -32.17 -3.33 -0.17
N ILE A 209 -33.19 -3.81 0.54
CA ILE A 209 -34.34 -4.51 -0.05
C ILE A 209 -35.29 -3.52 -0.72
N VAL A 210 -35.93 -3.94 -1.81
CA VAL A 210 -37.01 -3.20 -2.48
C VAL A 210 -38.26 -4.07 -2.62
N PRO A 211 -39.46 -3.48 -2.79
CA PRO A 211 -40.72 -4.24 -2.88
C PRO A 211 -40.75 -5.36 -3.94
N SER A 212 -39.96 -5.27 -5.01
CA SER A 212 -39.83 -6.34 -6.02
C SER A 212 -39.15 -7.61 -5.51
N ASP A 213 -38.38 -7.54 -4.42
CA ASP A 213 -37.65 -8.68 -3.86
C ASP A 213 -38.57 -9.68 -3.14
N ALA A 214 -39.86 -9.38 -3.00
CA ALA A 214 -40.86 -10.26 -2.38
C ALA A 214 -40.88 -11.67 -3.01
N ALA A 215 -40.67 -11.78 -4.33
CA ALA A 215 -40.54 -13.08 -5.00
C ALA A 215 -39.28 -13.85 -4.54
N GLY A 216 -38.14 -13.16 -4.41
CA GLY A 216 -36.88 -13.71 -3.91
C GLY A 216 -36.96 -14.14 -2.44
N LEU A 217 -37.66 -13.38 -1.58
CA LEU A 217 -37.93 -13.77 -0.19
C LEU A 217 -38.74 -15.08 -0.10
N VAL A 218 -39.75 -15.25 -0.96
CA VAL A 218 -40.55 -16.50 -1.02
C VAL A 218 -39.70 -17.66 -1.55
N ALA A 219 -38.85 -17.43 -2.55
CA ALA A 219 -37.94 -18.45 -3.07
C ALA A 219 -36.92 -18.91 -2.01
N LEU A 220 -36.24 -17.97 -1.34
CA LEU A 220 -35.34 -18.24 -0.22
C LEU A 220 -36.05 -19.06 0.87
N HIS A 221 -37.21 -18.61 1.35
CA HIS A 221 -37.97 -19.31 2.40
C HIS A 221 -38.41 -20.72 1.98
N GLY A 222 -38.67 -20.94 0.69
CA GLY A 222 -38.97 -22.25 0.12
C GLY A 222 -37.79 -23.22 0.11
N ARG A 223 -36.54 -22.75 0.12
CA ARG A 223 -35.33 -23.58 0.18
C ARG A 223 -34.89 -23.93 1.61
N LEU A 224 -35.40 -23.23 2.63
CA LEU A 224 -35.01 -23.44 4.03
C LEU A 224 -35.53 -24.76 4.62
N SER A 225 -34.67 -25.45 5.35
CA SER A 225 -35.05 -26.53 6.25
C SER A 225 -36.08 -26.09 7.30
N GLU A 226 -36.78 -27.06 7.89
CA GLU A 226 -37.70 -26.80 9.01
C GLU A 226 -36.96 -26.25 10.23
N ARG A 227 -35.69 -26.66 10.43
CA ARG A 227 -34.84 -26.19 11.53
C ARG A 227 -34.52 -24.71 11.42
N SER A 228 -34.09 -24.24 10.24
CA SER A 228 -33.75 -22.82 10.04
C SER A 228 -34.97 -21.91 10.08
N ARG A 229 -36.15 -22.41 9.66
CA ARG A 229 -37.43 -21.72 9.86
C ARG A 229 -37.81 -21.66 11.35
N TYR A 230 -37.72 -22.77 12.08
CA TYR A 230 -37.95 -22.79 13.54
C TYR A 230 -37.01 -21.84 14.29
N PHE A 231 -35.72 -21.83 13.95
CA PHE A 231 -34.71 -20.96 14.55
C PHE A 231 -34.87 -19.46 14.22
N ARG A 232 -35.58 -19.09 13.14
CA ARG A 232 -35.90 -17.68 12.82
C ARG A 232 -37.21 -17.21 13.43
N TYR A 233 -38.24 -18.07 13.42
CA TYR A 233 -39.63 -17.71 13.70
C TYR A 233 -40.18 -18.32 15.00
N PHE A 234 -39.32 -18.97 15.80
CA PHE A 234 -39.61 -19.55 17.13
C PHE A 234 -40.77 -20.58 17.14
N GLY A 235 -41.16 -21.09 15.96
CA GLY A 235 -42.34 -21.93 15.80
C GLY A 235 -42.56 -22.42 14.37
N ALA A 236 -43.72 -23.02 14.12
CA ALA A 236 -44.08 -23.62 12.84
C ALA A 236 -44.48 -22.56 11.80
N TYR A 237 -43.51 -22.10 11.01
CA TYR A 237 -43.70 -21.07 9.96
C TYR A 237 -43.47 -21.67 8.55
N PRO A 238 -44.43 -22.46 8.01
CA PRO A 238 -44.22 -23.25 6.78
C PRO A 238 -44.26 -22.41 5.49
N ARG A 239 -44.83 -21.21 5.52
CA ARG A 239 -44.94 -20.26 4.41
C ARG A 239 -45.03 -18.84 4.97
N ILE A 240 -44.54 -17.84 4.23
CA ILE A 240 -44.72 -16.42 4.60
C ILE A 240 -46.20 -16.02 4.32
N PRO A 241 -46.96 -15.49 5.29
CA PRO A 241 -48.24 -14.84 5.05
C PRO A 241 -48.08 -13.57 4.21
N ALA A 242 -49.12 -13.17 3.46
CA ALA A 242 -49.04 -12.00 2.57
C ALA A 242 -48.73 -10.68 3.32
N ARG A 243 -49.29 -10.50 4.53
CA ARG A 243 -49.02 -9.34 5.40
C ARG A 243 -47.53 -9.28 5.77
N ASP A 244 -47.00 -10.39 6.27
CA ASP A 244 -45.61 -10.50 6.70
C ASP A 244 -44.68 -10.30 5.51
N LEU A 245 -45.01 -10.83 4.33
CA LEU A 245 -44.24 -10.64 3.10
C LEU A 245 -44.17 -9.16 2.69
N GLU A 246 -45.31 -8.46 2.66
CA GLU A 246 -45.38 -7.02 2.36
C GLU A 246 -44.55 -6.19 3.34
N HIS A 247 -44.70 -6.45 4.65
CA HIS A 247 -43.91 -5.81 5.70
C HIS A 247 -42.41 -6.18 5.62
N PHE A 248 -42.06 -7.39 5.16
CA PHE A 248 -40.68 -7.83 5.01
C PHE A 248 -39.97 -7.29 3.78
N SER A 249 -40.69 -6.93 2.70
CA SER A 249 -40.15 -6.35 1.45
C SER A 249 -40.31 -4.83 1.34
N THR A 250 -41.21 -4.23 2.11
CA THR A 250 -41.59 -2.80 1.99
C THR A 250 -41.17 -2.03 3.24
N VAL A 251 -39.92 -1.57 3.23
CA VAL A 251 -39.29 -0.81 4.31
C VAL A 251 -39.17 0.67 3.97
N ASP A 252 -38.83 1.51 4.95
CA ASP A 252 -38.77 2.98 4.84
C ASP A 252 -37.33 3.54 4.84
N HIS A 253 -36.33 2.65 4.95
CA HIS A 253 -34.90 2.95 4.93
C HIS A 253 -34.46 3.95 6.03
N HIS A 254 -35.21 3.99 7.14
CA HIS A 254 -34.98 4.92 8.26
C HIS A 254 -35.18 4.29 9.64
N ASP A 255 -36.34 3.68 9.87
CA ASP A 255 -36.70 3.02 11.13
C ASP A 255 -36.83 1.52 10.94
N ARG A 256 -37.17 1.09 9.71
CA ARG A 256 -37.01 -0.27 9.22
C ARG A 256 -36.03 -0.26 8.07
N VAL A 257 -34.96 -1.04 8.19
CA VAL A 257 -33.97 -1.27 7.13
C VAL A 257 -33.79 -2.77 6.97
N ALA A 258 -33.70 -3.24 5.73
CA ALA A 258 -33.31 -4.61 5.45
C ALA A 258 -32.37 -4.65 4.24
N PHE A 259 -31.37 -5.53 4.31
CA PHE A 259 -30.40 -5.81 3.26
C PHE A 259 -30.60 -7.22 2.74
N VAL A 260 -30.57 -7.39 1.42
CA VAL A 260 -30.47 -8.69 0.76
C VAL A 260 -29.04 -8.92 0.30
N ALA A 261 -28.58 -10.17 0.41
CA ALA A 261 -27.39 -10.67 -0.27
C ALA A 261 -27.81 -11.50 -1.47
N LEU A 262 -27.28 -11.16 -2.64
CA LEU A 262 -27.61 -11.72 -3.95
C LEU A 262 -26.42 -12.51 -4.53
N LEU A 263 -26.72 -13.65 -5.15
CA LEU A 263 -25.81 -14.41 -5.99
C LEU A 263 -26.51 -14.69 -7.32
N GLY A 264 -26.09 -14.00 -8.39
CA GLY A 264 -26.95 -13.76 -9.55
C GLY A 264 -28.24 -13.03 -9.10
N ASP A 265 -29.38 -13.43 -9.63
CA ASP A 265 -30.70 -12.96 -9.18
C ASP A 265 -31.17 -13.57 -7.85
N ASP A 266 -30.43 -14.55 -7.31
CA ASP A 266 -30.90 -15.38 -6.20
C ASP A 266 -30.63 -14.73 -4.83
N VAL A 267 -31.68 -14.50 -4.04
CA VAL A 267 -31.56 -14.02 -2.65
C VAL A 267 -31.05 -15.17 -1.78
N VAL A 268 -29.81 -15.08 -1.30
CA VAL A 268 -29.14 -16.13 -0.50
C VAL A 268 -29.09 -15.80 1.00
N ALA A 269 -29.32 -14.54 1.37
CA ALA A 269 -29.57 -14.15 2.74
C ALA A 269 -30.33 -12.81 2.81
N VAL A 270 -30.99 -12.56 3.94
CA VAL A 270 -31.58 -11.27 4.30
C VAL A 270 -31.30 -10.95 5.77
N GLY A 271 -30.84 -9.72 6.03
CA GLY A 271 -30.70 -9.15 7.37
C GLY A 271 -31.58 -7.92 7.50
N ARG A 272 -32.10 -7.62 8.69
CA ARG A 272 -32.96 -6.46 8.94
C ARG A 272 -32.81 -5.89 10.35
N TYR A 273 -33.15 -4.62 10.49
CA TYR A 273 -33.47 -4.02 11.78
C TYR A 273 -34.82 -3.29 11.77
N GLU A 274 -35.44 -3.16 12.94
CA GLU A 274 -36.66 -2.39 13.20
C GLU A 274 -36.53 -1.61 14.51
N ARG A 275 -36.68 -0.28 14.48
CA ARG A 275 -36.45 0.61 15.63
C ARG A 275 -37.50 0.40 16.72
N LEU A 276 -37.02 0.25 17.96
CA LEU A 276 -37.86 0.08 19.15
C LEU A 276 -38.29 1.45 19.69
N ASP A 277 -39.60 1.66 19.82
CA ASP A 277 -40.25 2.83 20.46
C ASP A 277 -39.76 4.23 20.01
N GLY A 278 -39.23 4.35 18.78
CA GLY A 278 -38.63 5.59 18.28
C GLY A 278 -37.29 5.97 18.94
N GLY A 279 -36.72 5.10 19.77
CA GLY A 279 -35.50 5.34 20.54
C GLY A 279 -34.18 5.09 19.79
N PRO A 280 -33.04 5.12 20.52
CA PRO A 280 -31.72 4.81 19.97
C PRO A 280 -31.47 3.29 19.81
N SER A 281 -32.48 2.45 20.01
CA SER A 281 -32.38 0.98 19.96
C SER A 281 -33.20 0.39 18.81
N ALA A 282 -32.75 -0.71 18.21
CA ALA A 282 -33.52 -1.47 17.22
C ALA A 282 -33.36 -2.99 17.41
N GLU A 283 -34.42 -3.77 17.15
CA GLU A 283 -34.31 -5.24 17.04
C GLU A 283 -33.58 -5.58 15.74
N VAL A 284 -32.62 -6.52 15.75
CA VAL A 284 -31.86 -6.96 14.58
C VAL A 284 -31.99 -8.47 14.35
N ALA A 285 -32.28 -8.89 13.11
CA ALA A 285 -32.56 -10.28 12.79
C ALA A 285 -32.06 -10.71 11.40
N PHE A 286 -31.72 -11.99 11.27
CA PHE A 286 -31.01 -12.57 10.12
C PHE A 286 -31.65 -13.87 9.63
N LEU A 287 -31.57 -14.11 8.32
CA LEU A 287 -31.99 -15.34 7.68
C LEU A 287 -31.02 -15.66 6.54
N VAL A 288 -30.42 -16.85 6.55
CA VAL A 288 -29.39 -17.28 5.59
C VAL A 288 -29.77 -18.64 5.02
N ASP A 289 -29.70 -18.78 3.71
CA ASP A 289 -29.94 -20.04 3.01
C ASP A 289 -29.05 -21.16 3.57
N ASP A 290 -29.61 -22.36 3.79
CA ASP A 290 -28.88 -23.48 4.39
C ASP A 290 -27.66 -23.89 3.56
N GLY A 291 -27.71 -23.75 2.22
CA GLY A 291 -26.56 -23.99 1.34
C GLY A 291 -25.47 -22.91 1.42
N HIS A 292 -25.74 -21.77 2.07
CA HIS A 292 -24.87 -20.60 2.15
C HIS A 292 -24.43 -20.26 3.58
N GLN A 293 -24.83 -21.07 4.57
CA GLN A 293 -24.35 -20.96 5.94
C GLN A 293 -22.84 -21.26 6.05
N GLY A 294 -22.20 -20.73 7.10
CA GLY A 294 -20.74 -20.78 7.27
C GLY A 294 -19.94 -19.83 6.37
N ARG A 295 -20.50 -19.34 5.25
CA ARG A 295 -19.83 -18.44 4.29
C ARG A 295 -19.59 -17.00 4.79
N GLY A 296 -20.02 -16.68 6.02
CA GLY A 296 -19.81 -15.38 6.68
C GLY A 296 -20.93 -14.34 6.49
N LEU A 297 -22.00 -14.68 5.78
CA LEU A 297 -23.12 -13.78 5.43
C LEU A 297 -23.77 -13.08 6.63
N GLY A 298 -23.93 -13.75 7.77
CA GLY A 298 -24.51 -13.14 8.98
C GLY A 298 -23.69 -11.95 9.49
N SER A 299 -22.36 -12.09 9.57
CA SER A 299 -21.47 -11.00 9.98
C SER A 299 -21.42 -9.87 8.94
N ILE A 300 -21.47 -10.20 7.64
CA ILE A 300 -21.55 -9.19 6.56
C ILE A 300 -22.81 -8.35 6.71
N LEU A 301 -23.98 -8.98 6.78
CA LEU A 301 -25.25 -8.28 6.90
C LEU A 301 -25.30 -7.45 8.18
N LEU A 302 -24.72 -7.94 9.28
CA LEU A 302 -24.56 -7.19 10.52
C LEU A 302 -23.70 -5.94 10.34
N GLU A 303 -22.51 -6.07 9.73
CA GLU A 303 -21.61 -4.94 9.47
C GLU A 303 -22.31 -3.84 8.66
N HIS A 304 -23.05 -4.20 7.60
CA HIS A 304 -23.80 -3.25 6.77
C HIS A 304 -25.04 -2.67 7.47
N LEU A 305 -25.78 -3.47 8.26
CA LEU A 305 -26.89 -2.97 9.09
C LEU A 305 -26.40 -1.99 10.16
N ALA A 306 -25.26 -2.27 10.81
CA ALA A 306 -24.68 -1.43 11.84
C ALA A 306 -24.33 -0.03 11.30
N ALA A 307 -23.66 0.04 10.14
CA ALA A 307 -23.38 1.30 9.47
C ALA A 307 -24.67 2.07 9.11
N ALA A 308 -25.63 1.39 8.46
CA ALA A 308 -26.92 1.97 8.10
C ALA A 308 -27.83 2.33 9.30
N ALA A 309 -27.52 1.85 10.51
CA ALA A 309 -28.22 2.16 11.75
C ALA A 309 -27.59 3.37 12.47
N SER A 310 -26.26 3.42 12.50
CA SER A 310 -25.50 4.58 12.97
C SER A 310 -25.82 5.83 12.14
N GLU A 311 -25.88 5.71 10.80
CA GLU A 311 -26.36 6.75 9.87
C GLU A 311 -27.82 7.22 10.10
N ARG A 312 -28.58 6.52 10.96
CA ARG A 312 -29.96 6.83 11.36
C ARG A 312 -30.10 7.12 12.86
N GLY A 313 -29.00 7.32 13.58
CA GLY A 313 -29.02 7.61 15.02
C GLY A 313 -29.54 6.46 15.89
N VAL A 314 -29.42 5.21 15.41
CA VAL A 314 -29.51 4.03 16.28
C VAL A 314 -28.11 3.82 16.87
N ARG A 315 -28.00 3.79 18.21
CA ARG A 315 -26.75 3.50 18.92
C ARG A 315 -26.68 2.07 19.48
N ARG A 316 -27.81 1.38 19.61
CA ARG A 316 -27.90 0.01 20.16
C ARG A 316 -28.71 -0.91 19.26
N PHE A 317 -28.26 -2.14 19.13
CA PHE A 317 -29.04 -3.23 18.57
C PHE A 317 -29.37 -4.26 19.65
N VAL A 318 -30.53 -4.89 19.50
CA VAL A 318 -31.06 -5.93 20.39
C VAL A 318 -31.42 -7.15 19.54
N ALA A 319 -31.17 -8.37 20.03
CA ALA A 319 -31.52 -9.59 19.30
C ALA A 319 -32.01 -10.71 20.23
N GLU A 320 -33.11 -11.35 19.82
CA GLU A 320 -33.59 -12.59 20.45
C GLU A 320 -33.09 -13.82 19.68
N VAL A 321 -32.55 -14.80 20.41
CA VAL A 321 -32.00 -16.04 19.82
C VAL A 321 -32.35 -17.23 20.69
N LEU A 322 -32.98 -18.28 20.13
CA LEU A 322 -33.12 -19.56 20.83
C LEU A 322 -31.74 -20.08 21.27
N SER A 323 -31.60 -20.50 22.53
CA SER A 323 -30.30 -20.94 23.08
C SER A 323 -29.68 -22.15 22.34
N GLU A 324 -30.50 -22.92 21.64
CA GLU A 324 -30.07 -24.03 20.76
C GLU A 324 -29.38 -23.56 19.47
N ASN A 325 -29.58 -22.33 19.03
CA ASN A 325 -28.99 -21.76 17.82
C ASN A 325 -27.55 -21.27 18.08
N ALA A 326 -26.68 -22.22 18.42
CA ALA A 326 -25.27 -21.99 18.69
C ALA A 326 -24.48 -21.35 17.52
N ALA A 327 -25.04 -21.34 16.30
CA ALA A 327 -24.48 -20.62 15.17
C ALA A 327 -24.71 -19.11 15.27
N MET A 328 -25.95 -18.64 15.49
CA MET A 328 -26.23 -17.21 15.66
C MET A 328 -25.65 -16.66 16.96
N VAL A 329 -25.71 -17.42 18.07
CA VAL A 329 -25.05 -17.05 19.33
C VAL A 329 -23.54 -16.84 19.14
N ARG A 330 -22.90 -17.59 18.21
CA ARG A 330 -21.50 -17.39 17.85
C ARG A 330 -21.31 -16.15 16.96
N VAL A 331 -22.11 -15.96 15.91
CA VAL A 331 -22.02 -14.76 15.04
C VAL A 331 -22.03 -13.47 15.86
N PHE A 332 -22.89 -13.42 16.87
CA PHE A 332 -23.05 -12.29 17.79
C PHE A 332 -21.91 -12.19 18.83
N ARG A 333 -21.54 -13.28 19.50
CA ARG A 333 -20.39 -13.28 20.43
C ARG A 333 -19.09 -12.89 19.74
N ASP A 334 -18.82 -13.47 18.58
CA ASP A 334 -17.65 -13.19 17.75
C ASP A 334 -17.73 -11.79 17.11
N ALA A 335 -18.81 -11.04 17.29
CA ALA A 335 -18.93 -9.62 16.90
C ALA A 335 -18.78 -8.67 18.11
N GLY A 336 -18.45 -9.19 19.30
CA GLY A 336 -18.19 -8.41 20.52
C GLY A 336 -19.39 -8.25 21.46
N TYR A 337 -20.50 -8.95 21.22
CA TYR A 337 -21.74 -8.70 21.97
C TYR A 337 -21.67 -9.22 23.41
N GLN A 338 -22.29 -8.47 24.32
CA GLN A 338 -22.47 -8.91 25.70
C GLN A 338 -23.82 -9.63 25.87
N VAL A 339 -23.81 -10.77 26.57
CA VAL A 339 -25.02 -11.56 26.82
C VAL A 339 -25.71 -11.02 28.08
N SER A 340 -26.72 -10.15 27.90
CA SER A 340 -27.43 -9.45 28.98
C SER A 340 -28.44 -10.34 29.74
N ARG A 341 -27.93 -11.41 30.37
CA ARG A 341 -28.68 -12.47 31.10
C ARG A 341 -29.50 -13.38 30.18
N ALA A 342 -30.20 -14.34 30.78
CA ALA A 342 -30.92 -15.41 30.10
C ALA A 342 -31.97 -16.05 31.02
N ILE A 343 -32.82 -16.90 30.42
CA ILE A 343 -33.82 -17.78 31.05
C ILE A 343 -35.12 -17.07 31.48
N GLU A 344 -35.87 -16.63 30.47
CA GLU A 344 -37.26 -17.09 30.34
C GLU A 344 -37.36 -17.99 29.10
N GLU A 345 -38.11 -19.09 29.21
CA GLU A 345 -38.46 -20.11 28.18
C GLU A 345 -37.39 -20.61 27.17
N GLY A 346 -36.10 -20.37 27.41
CA GLY A 346 -34.99 -20.86 26.56
C GLY A 346 -34.53 -19.88 25.48
N VAL A 347 -35.02 -18.64 25.51
CA VAL A 347 -34.52 -17.55 24.66
C VAL A 347 -33.31 -16.88 25.34
N LEU A 348 -32.35 -16.45 24.52
CA LEU A 348 -31.27 -15.54 24.88
C LEU A 348 -31.59 -14.17 24.31
N HIS A 349 -31.63 -13.17 25.19
CA HIS A 349 -31.71 -11.76 24.81
C HIS A 349 -30.28 -11.20 24.76
N LEU A 350 -29.95 -10.45 23.72
CA LEU A 350 -28.60 -9.95 23.45
C LEU A 350 -28.66 -8.45 23.17
N GLU A 351 -27.81 -7.68 23.84
CA GLU A 351 -27.66 -6.24 23.62
C GLU A 351 -26.21 -5.92 23.23
N PHE A 352 -26.05 -4.97 22.32
CA PHE A 352 -24.75 -4.43 21.95
C PHE A 352 -24.90 -3.01 21.40
N ASP A 353 -23.97 -2.15 21.80
CA ASP A 353 -23.83 -0.84 21.19
C ASP A 353 -23.19 -1.00 19.81
N ILE A 354 -23.66 -0.18 18.85
CA ILE A 354 -23.36 -0.30 17.42
C ILE A 354 -22.01 0.35 17.07
N ASP A 355 -21.58 1.31 17.89
CA ASP A 355 -20.34 2.05 17.69
C ASP A 355 -19.12 1.11 17.80
N PRO A 356 -18.21 1.11 16.80
CA PRO A 356 -17.17 0.11 16.69
C PRO A 356 -16.09 0.25 17.77
N THR A 357 -15.86 -0.82 18.53
CA THR A 357 -14.74 -0.93 19.48
C THR A 357 -13.46 -1.37 18.76
N GLU A 358 -12.30 -1.16 19.37
CA GLU A 358 -11.03 -1.66 18.81
C GLU A 358 -11.04 -3.18 18.60
N GLU A 359 -11.68 -3.93 19.51
CA GLU A 359 -11.84 -5.38 19.41
C GLU A 359 -12.74 -5.79 18.24
N SER A 360 -13.90 -5.14 18.05
CA SER A 360 -14.80 -5.49 16.94
C SER A 360 -14.20 -5.08 15.58
N LEU A 361 -13.47 -3.97 15.51
CA LEU A 361 -12.67 -3.58 14.35
C LEU A 361 -11.55 -4.58 14.05
N ALA A 362 -10.85 -5.08 15.08
CA ALA A 362 -9.81 -6.10 14.91
C ALA A 362 -10.39 -7.40 14.33
N VAL A 363 -11.54 -7.85 14.83
CA VAL A 363 -12.20 -9.06 14.30
C VAL A 363 -12.75 -8.83 12.89
N ALA A 364 -13.32 -7.66 12.59
CA ALA A 364 -13.76 -7.32 11.23
C ALA A 364 -12.58 -7.32 10.23
N ARG A 365 -11.44 -6.72 10.60
CA ARG A 365 -10.20 -6.72 9.81
C ARG A 365 -9.60 -8.13 9.65
N ALA A 366 -9.72 -9.00 10.65
CA ALA A 366 -9.30 -10.40 10.54
C ALA A 366 -10.21 -11.22 9.60
N ARG A 367 -11.52 -10.96 9.61
CA ARG A 367 -12.48 -11.55 8.65
C ARG A 367 -12.24 -11.07 7.23
N GLU A 368 -11.95 -9.78 7.05
CA GLU A 368 -11.53 -9.18 5.78
C GLU A 368 -10.28 -9.90 5.22
N GLN A 369 -9.23 -10.01 6.04
CA GLN A 369 -7.99 -10.69 5.68
C GLN A 369 -8.22 -12.15 5.27
N ALA A 370 -8.95 -12.93 6.09
CA ALA A 370 -9.18 -14.35 5.82
C ALA A 370 -10.01 -14.59 4.53
N ALA A 371 -11.00 -13.73 4.25
CA ALA A 371 -11.83 -13.81 3.05
C ALA A 371 -11.04 -13.45 1.78
N GLU A 372 -10.29 -12.35 1.78
CA GLU A 372 -9.48 -11.92 0.63
C GLU A 372 -8.30 -12.88 0.38
N ALA A 373 -7.64 -13.35 1.45
CA ALA A 373 -6.62 -14.39 1.37
C ALA A 373 -7.16 -15.71 0.80
N ARG A 374 -8.39 -16.12 1.17
CA ARG A 374 -9.04 -17.31 0.60
C ARG A 374 -9.38 -17.11 -0.89
N SER A 375 -9.88 -15.94 -1.27
CA SER A 375 -10.11 -15.55 -2.67
C SER A 375 -8.84 -15.73 -3.53
N VAL A 376 -7.72 -15.18 -3.07
CA VAL A 376 -6.42 -15.30 -3.76
C VAL A 376 -5.84 -16.72 -3.70
N HIS A 377 -6.08 -17.45 -2.61
CA HIS A 377 -5.70 -18.86 -2.52
C HIS A 377 -6.45 -19.70 -3.58
N ASN A 378 -7.74 -19.46 -3.82
CA ASN A 378 -8.51 -20.19 -4.85
C ASN A 378 -7.93 -19.96 -6.25
N LEU A 379 -7.46 -18.75 -6.54
CA LEU A 379 -6.79 -18.36 -7.79
C LEU A 379 -5.42 -19.04 -7.96
N LEU A 380 -4.64 -19.15 -6.88
CA LEU A 380 -3.25 -19.64 -6.93
C LEU A 380 -3.11 -21.14 -6.65
N HIS A 381 -4.16 -21.82 -6.16
CA HIS A 381 -4.17 -23.26 -5.85
C HIS A 381 -5.40 -23.98 -6.46
N PRO A 382 -5.69 -23.84 -7.78
CA PRO A 382 -6.76 -24.60 -8.42
C PRO A 382 -6.40 -26.09 -8.53
N ALA A 383 -7.39 -26.98 -8.40
CA ALA A 383 -7.23 -28.40 -8.76
C ALA A 383 -7.53 -28.66 -10.25
N SER A 384 -8.21 -27.72 -10.91
CA SER A 384 -8.48 -27.78 -12.36
C SER A 384 -8.51 -26.42 -13.05
N VAL A 385 -8.01 -26.39 -14.28
CA VAL A 385 -7.91 -25.19 -15.13
C VAL A 385 -8.55 -25.43 -16.49
N ALA A 386 -9.55 -24.64 -16.87
CA ALA A 386 -10.03 -24.57 -18.25
C ALA A 386 -9.30 -23.47 -19.03
N VAL A 387 -8.83 -23.76 -20.25
CA VAL A 387 -8.21 -22.75 -21.14
C VAL A 387 -9.16 -22.48 -22.30
N ILE A 388 -9.87 -21.35 -22.21
CA ILE A 388 -10.94 -20.94 -23.13
C ILE A 388 -10.33 -20.08 -24.22
N GLY A 389 -10.41 -20.57 -25.47
CA GLY A 389 -9.62 -20.06 -26.59
C GLY A 389 -8.33 -20.85 -26.84
N ALA A 390 -8.16 -22.03 -26.22
CA ALA A 390 -7.08 -22.96 -26.56
C ALA A 390 -7.09 -23.29 -28.07
N SER A 391 -5.92 -23.43 -28.70
CA SER A 391 -5.83 -23.67 -30.14
C SER A 391 -4.63 -24.54 -30.52
N VAL A 392 -4.69 -25.18 -31.69
CA VAL A 392 -3.55 -25.90 -32.28
C VAL A 392 -2.52 -24.95 -32.91
N ASP A 393 -2.93 -23.72 -33.20
CA ASP A 393 -2.11 -22.66 -33.80
C ASP A 393 -1.12 -22.05 -32.78
N PRO A 394 0.21 -22.21 -32.96
CA PRO A 394 1.20 -21.72 -32.00
C PRO A 394 1.32 -20.19 -31.94
N ALA A 395 0.73 -19.44 -32.89
CA ALA A 395 0.70 -17.97 -32.83
C ALA A 395 -0.38 -17.42 -31.89
N LYS A 396 -1.33 -18.25 -31.42
CA LYS A 396 -2.45 -17.79 -30.59
C LYS A 396 -2.15 -17.84 -29.09
N VAL A 397 -2.57 -16.80 -28.38
CA VAL A 397 -2.42 -16.64 -26.92
C VAL A 397 -2.88 -17.88 -26.14
N GLY A 398 -4.06 -18.43 -26.47
CA GLY A 398 -4.58 -19.65 -25.83
C GLY A 398 -3.79 -20.93 -26.11
N HIS A 399 -2.98 -20.99 -27.19
CA HIS A 399 -2.01 -22.08 -27.38
C HIS A 399 -0.83 -21.93 -26.42
N VAL A 400 -0.27 -20.72 -26.31
CA VAL A 400 0.87 -20.44 -25.42
C VAL A 400 0.50 -20.74 -23.98
N ALA A 401 -0.62 -20.21 -23.49
CA ALA A 401 -1.12 -20.45 -22.14
C ALA A 401 -1.35 -21.95 -21.84
N PHE A 402 -1.98 -22.69 -22.77
CA PHE A 402 -2.21 -24.12 -22.62
C PHE A 402 -0.92 -24.94 -22.68
N ALA A 403 0.01 -24.59 -23.58
CA ALA A 403 1.32 -25.23 -23.65
C ALA A 403 2.16 -24.98 -22.38
N ASN A 404 2.08 -23.79 -21.81
CA ASN A 404 2.78 -23.38 -20.59
C ASN A 404 2.33 -24.19 -19.35
N LEU A 405 1.03 -24.42 -19.18
CA LEU A 405 0.49 -25.28 -18.12
C LEU A 405 1.01 -26.73 -18.22
N LEU A 406 1.10 -27.26 -19.45
CA LEU A 406 1.61 -28.61 -19.70
C LEU A 406 3.14 -28.70 -19.52
N VAL A 407 3.90 -27.65 -19.87
CA VAL A 407 5.36 -27.61 -19.73
C VAL A 407 5.78 -27.42 -18.26
N ALA A 408 4.96 -26.76 -17.44
CA ALA A 408 5.18 -26.66 -16.00
C ALA A 408 4.84 -27.94 -15.22
N ASP A 409 4.29 -28.97 -15.89
CA ASP A 409 3.77 -30.19 -15.26
C ASP A 409 2.77 -29.87 -14.13
N PHE A 410 1.77 -29.03 -14.43
CA PHE A 410 0.74 -28.64 -13.46
C PHE A 410 0.09 -29.86 -12.78
N ALA A 411 0.02 -29.83 -11.44
CA ALA A 411 -0.39 -30.99 -10.64
C ALA A 411 -1.91 -31.29 -10.68
N GLY A 412 -2.72 -30.33 -11.16
CA GLY A 412 -4.15 -30.49 -11.39
C GLY A 412 -4.50 -30.85 -12.83
N THR A 413 -5.80 -30.87 -13.16
CA THR A 413 -6.27 -31.24 -14.52
C THR A 413 -6.44 -30.01 -15.42
N VAL A 414 -6.00 -30.08 -16.68
CA VAL A 414 -6.12 -28.97 -17.65
C VAL A 414 -7.06 -29.34 -18.81
N TYR A 415 -8.08 -28.52 -19.05
CA TYR A 415 -9.09 -28.72 -20.07
C TYR A 415 -8.99 -27.64 -21.18
N PRO A 416 -8.52 -27.96 -22.40
CA PRO A 416 -8.58 -27.02 -23.51
C PRO A 416 -10.03 -26.89 -24.03
N VAL A 417 -10.55 -25.67 -24.08
CA VAL A 417 -11.90 -25.36 -24.58
C VAL A 417 -11.81 -24.66 -25.94
N ASN A 418 -12.36 -25.30 -26.96
CA ASN A 418 -12.37 -24.87 -28.36
C ASN A 418 -13.54 -25.53 -29.12
N PRO A 419 -14.37 -24.77 -29.87
CA PRO A 419 -15.55 -25.30 -30.57
C PRO A 419 -15.25 -26.12 -31.83
N GLU A 420 -14.09 -25.92 -32.47
CA GLU A 420 -13.74 -26.53 -33.76
C GLU A 420 -12.88 -27.81 -33.60
N HIS A 421 -11.97 -27.81 -32.63
CA HIS A 421 -10.97 -28.85 -32.45
C HIS A 421 -11.39 -29.89 -31.41
N ARG A 422 -11.35 -31.18 -31.78
CA ARG A 422 -11.63 -32.28 -30.84
C ARG A 422 -10.48 -32.54 -29.84
N SER A 423 -9.30 -31.99 -30.10
CA SER A 423 -8.11 -32.10 -29.25
C SER A 423 -7.13 -30.96 -29.51
N VAL A 424 -6.40 -30.53 -28.49
CA VAL A 424 -5.31 -29.54 -28.57
C VAL A 424 -4.07 -30.15 -27.91
N ARG A 425 -2.90 -30.07 -28.57
CA ARG A 425 -1.62 -30.68 -28.11
C ARG A 425 -1.73 -32.14 -27.65
N GLY A 426 -2.66 -32.91 -28.20
CA GLY A 426 -2.94 -34.31 -27.84
C GLY A 426 -3.96 -34.52 -26.71
N VAL A 427 -4.31 -33.46 -25.95
CA VAL A 427 -5.32 -33.50 -24.89
C VAL A 427 -6.73 -33.33 -25.48
N ARG A 428 -7.73 -34.02 -24.91
CA ARG A 428 -9.14 -33.91 -25.30
C ARG A 428 -9.65 -32.47 -25.12
N ALA A 429 -10.20 -31.89 -26.18
CA ALA A 429 -10.78 -30.55 -26.14
C ALA A 429 -12.31 -30.57 -26.17
N TYR A 430 -12.91 -29.56 -25.55
CA TYR A 430 -14.35 -29.44 -25.30
C TYR A 430 -14.92 -28.20 -26.00
N PRO A 431 -16.12 -28.25 -26.62
CA PRO A 431 -16.69 -27.08 -27.29
C PRO A 431 -16.98 -25.91 -26.33
N SER A 432 -17.56 -26.20 -25.17
CA SER A 432 -17.82 -25.27 -24.07
C SER A 432 -17.18 -25.77 -22.76
N VAL A 433 -16.98 -24.85 -21.81
CA VAL A 433 -16.60 -25.18 -20.42
C VAL A 433 -17.69 -26.00 -19.71
N LEU A 434 -18.93 -25.92 -20.19
CA LEU A 434 -20.08 -26.73 -19.72
C LEU A 434 -19.98 -28.20 -20.16
N ASP A 435 -19.30 -28.51 -21.27
CA ASP A 435 -19.15 -29.89 -21.77
C ASP A 435 -18.08 -30.69 -21.01
N ILE A 436 -17.28 -30.02 -20.17
CA ILE A 436 -16.30 -30.67 -19.29
C ILE A 436 -17.09 -31.46 -18.23
N PRO A 437 -16.80 -32.76 -17.99
CA PRO A 437 -17.54 -33.55 -17.01
C PRO A 437 -17.23 -33.12 -15.57
N ASP A 438 -15.96 -32.84 -15.26
CA ASP A 438 -15.45 -32.58 -13.92
C ASP A 438 -15.59 -31.09 -13.51
N PRO A 439 -15.44 -30.73 -12.22
CA PRO A 439 -15.39 -29.33 -11.77
C PRO A 439 -14.23 -28.53 -12.37
N VAL A 440 -14.41 -27.21 -12.49
CA VAL A 440 -13.39 -26.25 -12.98
C VAL A 440 -13.21 -25.16 -11.93
N ASP A 441 -12.06 -25.07 -11.26
CA ASP A 441 -11.80 -24.01 -10.27
C ASP A 441 -11.45 -22.66 -10.92
N LEU A 442 -10.64 -22.71 -11.98
CA LEU A 442 -10.09 -21.55 -12.69
C LEU A 442 -10.35 -21.64 -14.19
N ALA A 443 -10.79 -20.54 -14.80
CA ALA A 443 -10.87 -20.40 -16.26
C ALA A 443 -9.91 -19.31 -16.75
N LEU A 444 -8.96 -19.70 -17.61
CA LEU A 444 -8.06 -18.79 -18.33
C LEU A 444 -8.72 -18.43 -19.66
N VAL A 445 -9.03 -17.15 -19.83
CA VAL A 445 -9.83 -16.62 -20.95
C VAL A 445 -8.92 -15.89 -21.93
N ALA A 446 -8.79 -16.45 -23.13
CA ALA A 446 -7.96 -15.98 -24.24
C ALA A 446 -8.77 -15.86 -25.54
N VAL A 447 -10.01 -15.34 -25.44
CA VAL A 447 -10.91 -15.02 -26.56
C VAL A 447 -11.07 -13.50 -26.72
N PRO A 448 -11.50 -12.97 -27.88
CA PRO A 448 -11.77 -11.54 -28.06
C PRO A 448 -12.75 -10.97 -27.02
N ALA A 449 -12.62 -9.68 -26.72
CA ALA A 449 -13.37 -9.01 -25.63
C ALA A 449 -14.90 -9.16 -25.79
N GLU A 450 -15.40 -9.07 -27.02
CA GLU A 450 -16.80 -9.24 -27.39
C GLU A 450 -17.35 -10.66 -27.16
N ALA A 451 -16.48 -11.65 -26.93
CA ALA A 451 -16.86 -13.03 -26.61
C ALA A 451 -16.72 -13.37 -25.11
N VAL A 452 -16.23 -12.45 -24.27
CA VAL A 452 -15.97 -12.72 -22.84
C VAL A 452 -17.28 -12.86 -22.05
N GLU A 453 -18.30 -12.06 -22.34
CA GLU A 453 -19.63 -12.12 -21.70
C GLU A 453 -20.24 -13.53 -21.74
N ALA A 454 -20.36 -14.13 -22.93
CA ALA A 454 -20.86 -15.49 -23.10
C ALA A 454 -19.96 -16.58 -22.44
N VAL A 455 -18.71 -16.24 -22.13
CA VAL A 455 -17.81 -17.10 -21.33
C VAL A 455 -18.08 -16.94 -19.83
N LEU A 456 -18.48 -15.77 -19.34
CA LEU A 456 -18.88 -15.56 -17.94
C LEU A 456 -20.11 -16.43 -17.59
N ASP A 457 -21.17 -16.37 -18.41
CA ASP A 457 -22.39 -17.16 -18.22
C ASP A 457 -22.08 -18.66 -18.12
N ALA A 458 -21.26 -19.16 -19.05
CA ALA A 458 -20.87 -20.56 -19.10
C ALA A 458 -19.96 -20.95 -17.92
N CYS A 459 -19.11 -20.03 -17.44
CA CYS A 459 -18.29 -20.24 -16.23
C CYS A 459 -19.13 -20.24 -14.95
N PHE A 460 -20.10 -19.33 -14.82
CA PHE A 460 -21.04 -19.29 -13.70
C PHE A 460 -21.88 -20.57 -13.62
N ALA A 461 -22.53 -20.96 -14.72
CA ALA A 461 -23.33 -22.19 -14.78
C ALA A 461 -22.47 -23.47 -14.60
N LYS A 462 -21.14 -23.37 -14.75
CA LYS A 462 -20.18 -24.44 -14.43
C LYS A 462 -19.68 -24.42 -12.97
N GLY A 463 -19.91 -23.34 -12.22
CA GLY A 463 -19.44 -23.16 -10.85
C GLY A 463 -17.96 -22.76 -10.72
N VAL A 464 -17.40 -22.12 -11.75
CA VAL A 464 -16.03 -21.58 -11.73
C VAL A 464 -15.92 -20.49 -10.66
N LYS A 465 -14.78 -20.40 -9.97
CA LYS A 465 -14.56 -19.39 -8.91
C LYS A 465 -13.67 -18.23 -9.37
N THR A 466 -12.73 -18.49 -10.28
CA THR A 466 -11.69 -17.52 -10.65
C THR A 466 -11.48 -17.45 -12.15
N LEU A 467 -11.30 -16.22 -12.64
CA LEU A 467 -11.12 -15.88 -14.05
C LEU A 467 -9.76 -15.21 -14.24
N VAL A 468 -8.97 -15.69 -15.21
CA VAL A 468 -7.70 -15.08 -15.60
C VAL A 468 -7.83 -14.61 -17.05
N ILE A 469 -8.07 -13.32 -17.24
CA ILE A 469 -8.41 -12.73 -18.54
C ILE A 469 -7.15 -12.07 -19.12
N VAL A 470 -6.52 -12.79 -20.04
CA VAL A 470 -5.30 -12.34 -20.72
C VAL A 470 -5.58 -11.48 -21.96
N SER A 471 -6.84 -11.41 -22.38
CA SER A 471 -7.30 -10.58 -23.50
C SER A 471 -7.34 -9.09 -23.14
N GLY A 472 -6.88 -8.24 -24.07
CA GLY A 472 -7.16 -6.79 -24.09
C GLY A 472 -8.46 -6.46 -24.84
N GLY A 473 -8.71 -5.17 -25.08
CA GLY A 473 -9.96 -4.61 -25.60
C GLY A 473 -10.80 -3.86 -24.56
N PHE A 474 -10.22 -3.51 -23.41
CA PHE A 474 -10.90 -3.06 -22.20
C PHE A 474 -10.49 -1.62 -21.83
N ALA A 475 -10.32 -1.25 -20.55
CA ALA A 475 -10.12 0.15 -20.17
C ALA A 475 -8.90 0.84 -20.84
N GLU A 476 -7.89 0.08 -21.25
CA GLU A 476 -6.74 0.57 -22.03
C GLU A 476 -7.11 1.01 -23.45
N SER A 477 -8.25 0.54 -23.98
CA SER A 477 -8.83 0.90 -25.27
C SER A 477 -9.76 2.13 -25.20
N GLY A 478 -9.89 2.78 -24.04
CA GLY A 478 -10.65 4.02 -23.85
C GLY A 478 -12.06 3.84 -23.26
N PRO A 479 -12.92 4.88 -23.31
CA PRO A 479 -14.15 4.94 -22.51
C PRO A 479 -15.15 3.79 -22.73
N LEU A 480 -15.30 3.31 -23.98
CA LEU A 480 -16.18 2.16 -24.28
C LEU A 480 -15.62 0.86 -23.69
N GLY A 481 -14.31 0.65 -23.77
CA GLY A 481 -13.64 -0.51 -23.17
C GLY A 481 -13.63 -0.45 -21.64
N LEU A 482 -13.60 0.75 -21.04
CA LEU A 482 -13.81 0.92 -19.59
C LEU A 482 -15.24 0.53 -19.20
N HIS A 483 -16.25 0.89 -19.98
CA HIS A 483 -17.63 0.46 -19.70
C HIS A 483 -17.78 -1.07 -19.81
N ALA A 484 -17.14 -1.69 -20.80
CA ALA A 484 -17.07 -3.16 -20.92
C ALA A 484 -16.33 -3.81 -19.73
N GLU A 485 -15.24 -3.22 -19.24
CA GLU A 485 -14.48 -3.70 -18.08
C GLU A 485 -15.29 -3.63 -16.77
N LEU A 486 -15.99 -2.52 -16.54
CA LEU A 486 -16.85 -2.37 -15.37
C LEU A 486 -18.00 -3.40 -15.41
N ARG A 487 -18.64 -3.57 -16.57
CA ARG A 487 -19.69 -4.57 -16.76
C ARG A 487 -19.19 -6.00 -16.52
N LEU A 488 -18.04 -6.35 -17.09
CA LEU A 488 -17.33 -7.63 -16.88
C LEU A 488 -17.11 -7.92 -15.38
N VAL A 489 -16.63 -6.95 -14.60
CA VAL A 489 -16.43 -7.15 -13.15
C VAL A 489 -17.76 -7.25 -12.40
N GLY A 490 -18.78 -6.52 -12.82
CA GLY A 490 -20.13 -6.59 -12.24
C GLY A 490 -20.77 -7.96 -12.44
N GLU A 491 -20.81 -8.43 -13.67
CA GLU A 491 -21.32 -9.75 -14.05
C GLU A 491 -20.52 -10.87 -13.36
N ALA A 492 -19.19 -10.77 -13.30
CA ALA A 492 -18.37 -11.76 -12.61
C ALA A 492 -18.65 -11.81 -11.10
N ARG A 493 -18.71 -10.66 -10.41
CA ARG A 493 -18.93 -10.60 -8.96
C ARG A 493 -20.35 -10.93 -8.55
N ALA A 494 -21.36 -10.54 -9.33
CA ALA A 494 -22.74 -10.95 -9.10
C ALA A 494 -22.85 -12.49 -9.09
N HIS A 495 -22.15 -13.14 -10.00
CA HIS A 495 -22.06 -14.60 -10.11
C HIS A 495 -21.05 -15.27 -9.15
N GLY A 496 -20.49 -14.53 -8.18
CA GLY A 496 -19.62 -15.07 -7.14
C GLY A 496 -18.17 -15.30 -7.54
N MET A 497 -17.75 -14.84 -8.72
CA MET A 497 -16.41 -15.01 -9.27
C MET A 497 -15.47 -13.83 -8.95
N ARG A 498 -14.16 -14.08 -8.96
CA ARG A 498 -13.08 -13.07 -8.89
C ARG A 498 -12.28 -13.02 -10.20
N VAL A 499 -11.83 -11.83 -10.60
CA VAL A 499 -11.17 -11.60 -11.90
C VAL A 499 -9.74 -11.07 -11.74
N VAL A 500 -8.80 -11.73 -12.40
CA VAL A 500 -7.45 -11.21 -12.69
C VAL A 500 -7.42 -10.70 -14.12
N GLY A 501 -6.96 -9.47 -14.31
CA GLY A 501 -7.03 -8.76 -15.58
C GLY A 501 -8.14 -7.70 -15.60
N PRO A 502 -8.74 -7.42 -16.78
CA PRO A 502 -8.32 -7.91 -18.11
C PRO A 502 -6.92 -7.43 -18.50
N ASN A 503 -6.43 -7.81 -19.70
CA ASN A 503 -5.09 -7.45 -20.20
C ASN A 503 -3.94 -7.94 -19.28
N ALA A 504 -4.14 -9.08 -18.61
CA ALA A 504 -3.16 -9.70 -17.71
C ALA A 504 -2.11 -10.54 -18.48
N LEU A 505 -0.88 -10.65 -17.94
CA LEU A 505 0.04 -11.71 -18.38
C LEU A 505 -0.38 -13.10 -17.84
N GLY A 506 -1.16 -13.13 -16.75
CA GLY A 506 -1.62 -14.33 -16.07
C GLY A 506 -1.00 -14.54 -14.68
N VAL A 507 -1.08 -15.77 -14.16
CA VAL A 507 -0.67 -16.13 -12.78
C VAL A 507 0.23 -17.37 -12.73
N LEU A 508 1.10 -17.42 -11.70
CA LEU A 508 2.12 -18.45 -11.48
C LEU A 508 2.12 -18.87 -10.00
N ASN A 509 2.21 -20.17 -9.73
CA ASN A 509 2.54 -20.73 -8.42
C ASN A 509 3.53 -21.89 -8.59
N THR A 510 4.74 -21.74 -8.05
CA THR A 510 5.84 -22.70 -8.20
C THR A 510 5.86 -23.78 -7.11
N ALA A 511 4.90 -23.78 -6.17
CA ALA A 511 4.85 -24.76 -5.10
C ALA A 511 4.80 -26.20 -5.67
N PRO A 512 5.58 -27.17 -5.14
CA PRO A 512 5.68 -28.50 -5.74
C PRO A 512 4.35 -29.26 -5.83
N GLY A 513 3.41 -28.99 -4.93
CA GLY A 513 2.05 -29.55 -4.96
C GLY A 513 1.08 -28.89 -5.95
N VAL A 514 1.51 -27.86 -6.69
CA VAL A 514 0.65 -27.06 -7.59
C VAL A 514 1.26 -26.94 -8.99
N ARG A 515 2.45 -26.34 -9.11
CA ARG A 515 3.18 -26.13 -10.39
C ARG A 515 2.34 -25.42 -11.48
N LEU A 516 1.56 -24.42 -11.08
CA LEU A 516 0.67 -23.65 -11.98
C LEU A 516 1.46 -22.62 -12.78
N ASN A 517 1.56 -22.79 -14.10
CA ASN A 517 1.98 -21.72 -15.02
C ASN A 517 0.82 -21.28 -15.93
N ALA A 518 -0.11 -20.51 -15.37
CA ALA A 518 -1.21 -19.88 -16.10
C ALA A 518 -0.78 -18.50 -16.65
N THR A 519 0.43 -18.39 -17.22
CA THR A 519 0.98 -17.16 -17.81
C THR A 519 1.30 -17.30 -19.30
N LEU A 520 1.57 -16.18 -19.97
CA LEU A 520 2.15 -16.15 -21.33
C LEU A 520 3.69 -16.08 -21.36
N ALA A 521 4.37 -16.20 -20.21
CA ALA A 521 5.83 -16.11 -20.14
C ALA A 521 6.50 -17.39 -20.69
N PRO A 522 7.48 -17.30 -21.62
CA PRO A 522 8.16 -18.46 -22.19
C PRO A 522 9.36 -18.96 -21.36
N ARG A 523 9.73 -18.22 -20.32
CA ARG A 523 10.75 -18.56 -19.33
C ARG A 523 10.22 -18.20 -17.95
N LEU A 524 10.46 -19.08 -16.98
CA LEU A 524 10.11 -18.86 -15.57
C LEU A 524 11.38 -18.76 -14.72
N PRO A 525 11.34 -17.99 -13.61
CA PRO A 525 12.28 -18.19 -12.52
C PRO A 525 12.07 -19.58 -11.90
N LYS A 526 13.11 -20.09 -11.22
CA LYS A 526 12.98 -21.30 -10.39
C LYS A 526 12.04 -21.02 -9.20
N ARG A 527 11.55 -22.07 -8.52
CA ARG A 527 10.86 -21.94 -7.23
C ARG A 527 11.74 -21.15 -6.25
N GLY A 528 11.13 -20.29 -5.45
CA GLY A 528 11.76 -19.65 -4.30
C GLY A 528 10.69 -19.13 -3.34
N ARG A 529 11.04 -18.12 -2.54
CA ARG A 529 10.17 -17.59 -1.46
C ARG A 529 9.78 -16.12 -1.68
N THR A 530 9.73 -15.72 -2.94
CA THR A 530 9.46 -14.33 -3.37
C THR A 530 8.10 -14.23 -4.04
N GLY A 531 7.16 -13.52 -3.43
CA GLY A 531 5.88 -13.17 -4.03
C GLY A 531 6.02 -11.91 -4.90
N PHE A 532 5.48 -11.92 -6.11
CA PHE A 532 5.58 -10.78 -7.04
C PHE A 532 4.20 -10.36 -7.58
N PHE A 533 3.80 -9.11 -7.38
CA PHE A 533 2.62 -8.52 -7.99
C PHE A 533 3.03 -7.46 -9.02
N CYS A 534 2.48 -7.55 -10.24
CA CYS A 534 2.77 -6.63 -11.33
C CYS A 534 1.48 -6.13 -11.99
N GLN A 535 1.37 -4.82 -12.25
CA GLN A 535 0.26 -4.26 -13.02
C GLN A 535 0.53 -4.36 -14.55
N SER A 536 1.76 -4.16 -15.00
CA SER A 536 2.10 -4.24 -16.43
C SER A 536 2.15 -5.69 -16.95
N GLY A 537 1.30 -6.01 -17.93
CA GLY A 537 1.30 -7.30 -18.63
C GLY A 537 2.57 -7.51 -19.46
N ALA A 538 2.88 -6.58 -20.38
CA ALA A 538 4.02 -6.68 -21.28
C ALA A 538 5.38 -6.74 -20.55
N LEU A 539 5.56 -5.94 -19.50
CA LEU A 539 6.79 -5.92 -18.71
C LEU A 539 6.94 -7.17 -17.83
N GLY A 540 5.84 -7.84 -17.47
CA GLY A 540 5.84 -9.05 -16.64
C GLY A 540 6.67 -10.20 -17.22
N THR A 541 6.72 -10.35 -18.55
CA THR A 541 7.55 -11.37 -19.20
C THR A 541 9.04 -11.09 -19.04
N ALA A 542 9.45 -9.82 -19.14
CA ALA A 542 10.82 -9.41 -18.91
C ALA A 542 11.20 -9.55 -17.43
N ILE A 543 10.29 -9.16 -16.52
CA ILE A 543 10.42 -9.31 -15.06
C ILE A 543 10.68 -10.78 -14.67
N LEU A 544 9.90 -11.74 -15.19
CA LEU A 544 10.06 -13.16 -14.88
C LEU A 544 11.37 -13.74 -15.45
N ALA A 545 11.78 -13.30 -16.65
CA ALA A 545 13.04 -13.71 -17.25
C ALA A 545 14.27 -13.14 -16.52
N ASP A 546 14.23 -11.88 -16.11
CA ASP A 546 15.33 -11.19 -15.39
C ASP A 546 15.45 -11.70 -13.94
N ALA A 547 14.33 -11.94 -13.24
CA ALA A 547 14.35 -12.63 -11.95
C ALA A 547 15.04 -14.00 -12.03
N GLY A 548 14.68 -14.80 -13.03
CA GLY A 548 15.30 -16.11 -13.28
C GLY A 548 16.79 -16.02 -13.63
N ALA A 549 17.19 -15.04 -14.46
CA ALA A 549 18.58 -14.81 -14.84
C ALA A 549 19.46 -14.36 -13.65
N ARG A 550 18.90 -13.59 -12.72
CA ARG A 550 19.58 -13.13 -11.50
C ARG A 550 19.68 -14.21 -10.40
N GLY A 551 19.05 -15.37 -10.58
CA GLY A 551 18.97 -16.43 -9.57
C GLY A 551 17.88 -16.24 -8.51
N LEU A 552 17.01 -15.23 -8.66
CA LEU A 552 15.94 -14.93 -7.71
C LEU A 552 14.72 -15.85 -7.93
N GLY A 553 14.56 -16.83 -7.03
CA GLY A 553 13.42 -17.73 -7.06
C GLY A 553 12.11 -17.08 -6.60
N VAL A 554 11.01 -17.39 -7.29
CA VAL A 554 9.65 -16.87 -7.02
C VAL A 554 8.79 -17.96 -6.40
N SER A 555 7.91 -17.62 -5.44
CA SER A 555 6.86 -18.51 -4.90
C SER A 555 5.60 -18.40 -5.76
N THR A 556 5.07 -17.18 -5.87
CA THR A 556 3.85 -16.84 -6.60
C THR A 556 4.02 -15.54 -7.37
N PHE A 557 3.58 -15.48 -8.62
CA PHE A 557 3.52 -14.22 -9.40
C PHE A 557 2.09 -13.98 -9.91
N VAL A 558 1.62 -12.74 -9.83
CA VAL A 558 0.34 -12.30 -10.40
C VAL A 558 0.56 -11.05 -11.23
N SER A 559 0.25 -11.13 -12.52
CA SER A 559 0.05 -9.95 -13.37
C SER A 559 -1.43 -9.60 -13.40
N ALA A 560 -1.79 -8.43 -12.89
CA ALA A 560 -3.19 -8.00 -12.77
C ALA A 560 -3.71 -7.24 -14.00
N GLY A 561 -2.85 -6.89 -14.97
CA GLY A 561 -3.22 -6.07 -16.12
C GLY A 561 -3.86 -4.75 -15.67
N ASN A 562 -5.05 -4.46 -16.22
CA ASN A 562 -5.83 -3.27 -15.88
C ASN A 562 -6.27 -3.22 -14.39
N ARG A 563 -6.16 -4.34 -13.66
CA ARG A 563 -6.47 -4.47 -12.22
C ARG A 563 -7.91 -4.03 -11.91
N ALA A 564 -8.85 -4.57 -12.66
CA ALA A 564 -10.26 -4.22 -12.56
C ALA A 564 -10.89 -4.73 -11.24
N ASP A 565 -10.54 -5.97 -10.85
CA ASP A 565 -11.01 -6.60 -9.60
C ASP A 565 -9.87 -6.97 -8.64
N VAL A 566 -9.17 -8.11 -8.83
CA VAL A 566 -8.10 -8.57 -7.92
C VAL A 566 -6.93 -7.59 -7.95
N SER A 567 -6.48 -7.18 -6.76
CA SER A 567 -5.53 -6.08 -6.57
C SER A 567 -4.30 -6.48 -5.73
N GLY A 568 -3.32 -5.58 -5.65
CA GLY A 568 -2.17 -5.76 -4.77
C GLY A 568 -2.57 -5.87 -3.29
N ASN A 569 -3.70 -5.27 -2.89
CA ASN A 569 -4.19 -5.36 -1.51
C ASN A 569 -4.69 -6.77 -1.18
N ASP A 570 -5.42 -7.43 -2.09
CA ASP A 570 -5.82 -8.84 -1.93
C ASP A 570 -4.57 -9.75 -1.78
N LEU A 571 -3.53 -9.49 -2.58
CA LEU A 571 -2.27 -10.24 -2.55
C LEU A 571 -1.46 -10.01 -1.27
N LEU A 572 -1.42 -8.78 -0.73
CA LEU A 572 -0.83 -8.50 0.58
C LEU A 572 -1.54 -9.28 1.70
N GLN A 573 -2.88 -9.36 1.67
CA GLN A 573 -3.66 -10.11 2.65
C GLN A 573 -3.35 -11.62 2.56
N PHE A 574 -3.19 -12.17 1.35
CA PHE A 574 -2.76 -13.56 1.15
C PHE A 574 -1.34 -13.81 1.69
N TRP A 575 -0.36 -13.00 1.27
CA TRP A 575 1.05 -13.18 1.64
C TRP A 575 1.34 -12.97 3.13
N GLU A 576 0.45 -12.33 3.88
CA GLU A 576 0.55 -12.26 5.34
C GLU A 576 0.50 -13.64 6.00
N THR A 577 -0.35 -14.54 5.49
CA THR A 577 -0.56 -15.89 6.04
C THR A 577 0.09 -17.02 5.25
N ASP A 578 0.55 -16.77 4.02
CA ASP A 578 1.23 -17.78 3.19
C ASP A 578 2.60 -18.20 3.77
N PRO A 579 2.84 -19.49 4.10
CA PRO A 579 4.14 -19.94 4.59
C PRO A 579 5.21 -20.11 3.49
N GLU A 580 4.88 -20.03 2.21
CA GLU A 580 5.84 -20.18 1.09
C GLU A 580 6.49 -18.87 0.64
N THR A 581 5.96 -17.71 1.07
CA THR A 581 6.48 -16.38 0.71
C THR A 581 7.08 -15.67 1.92
N ASP A 582 8.36 -15.26 1.84
CA ASP A 582 9.06 -14.45 2.84
C ASP A 582 9.31 -13.00 2.39
N LEU A 583 9.34 -12.74 1.08
CA LEU A 583 9.66 -11.46 0.46
C LEU A 583 8.56 -11.07 -0.54
N VAL A 584 8.12 -9.82 -0.52
CA VAL A 584 7.09 -9.29 -1.44
C VAL A 584 7.68 -8.23 -2.36
N LEU A 585 7.46 -8.38 -3.66
CA LEU A 585 7.88 -7.46 -4.72
C LEU A 585 6.65 -6.89 -5.43
N LEU A 586 6.60 -5.56 -5.56
CA LEU A 586 5.46 -4.83 -6.11
C LEU A 586 5.90 -3.93 -7.27
N TYR A 587 5.41 -4.19 -8.48
CA TYR A 587 5.43 -3.21 -9.58
C TYR A 587 4.04 -2.60 -9.74
N LEU A 588 3.92 -1.32 -9.38
CA LEU A 588 2.65 -0.61 -9.23
C LEU A 588 2.62 0.65 -10.10
N GLU A 589 1.50 0.85 -10.79
CA GLU A 589 1.17 2.09 -11.48
C GLU A 589 0.14 2.89 -10.65
N SER A 590 -0.73 2.20 -9.88
CA SER A 590 -1.70 2.80 -8.94
C SER A 590 -2.07 1.87 -7.78
N PHE A 591 -2.34 2.42 -6.59
CA PHE A 591 -2.60 1.65 -5.35
C PHE A 591 -4.05 1.15 -5.18
N GLY A 592 -5.02 1.73 -5.89
CA GLY A 592 -6.43 1.33 -5.81
C GLY A 592 -7.14 1.88 -4.57
N ASN A 593 -6.85 1.34 -3.38
CA ASN A 593 -7.23 1.91 -2.09
C ASN A 593 -5.94 2.24 -1.29
N PRO A 594 -5.49 3.52 -1.32
CA PRO A 594 -4.38 4.04 -0.53
C PRO A 594 -4.37 3.71 0.97
N ARG A 595 -5.46 4.05 1.69
CA ARG A 595 -5.54 3.87 3.15
C ARG A 595 -5.41 2.39 3.53
N LYS A 596 -6.08 1.49 2.79
CA LYS A 596 -5.94 0.04 2.95
C LYS A 596 -4.53 -0.45 2.58
N PHE A 597 -3.93 0.04 1.49
CA PHE A 597 -2.56 -0.34 1.11
C PHE A 597 -1.56 0.00 2.23
N ALA A 598 -1.58 1.22 2.75
CA ALA A 598 -0.68 1.65 3.83
C ALA A 598 -0.88 0.83 5.12
N ARG A 599 -2.14 0.58 5.51
CA ARG A 599 -2.51 -0.31 6.64
C ARG A 599 -1.93 -1.72 6.47
N LEU A 600 -2.14 -2.34 5.32
CA LEU A 600 -1.68 -3.70 5.04
C LEU A 600 -0.16 -3.79 4.95
N ALA A 601 0.48 -2.83 4.29
CA ALA A 601 1.93 -2.76 4.16
C ALA A 601 2.62 -2.59 5.53
N ARG A 602 2.16 -1.65 6.37
CA ARG A 602 2.73 -1.41 7.72
C ARG A 602 2.62 -2.65 8.62
N ARG A 603 1.57 -3.45 8.46
CA ARG A 603 1.36 -4.74 9.15
C ARG A 603 2.30 -5.82 8.62
N LEU A 604 2.26 -6.08 7.31
CA LEU A 604 3.03 -7.14 6.65
C LEU A 604 4.55 -6.92 6.73
N ALA A 605 5.02 -5.68 6.55
CA ALA A 605 6.43 -5.32 6.59
C ALA A 605 7.12 -5.63 7.94
N ARG A 606 6.37 -5.91 9.01
CA ARG A 606 6.95 -6.35 10.29
C ARG A 606 7.36 -7.82 10.30
N SER A 607 6.74 -8.67 9.47
CA SER A 607 7.12 -10.07 9.29
C SER A 607 7.95 -10.30 8.02
N LYS A 608 7.58 -9.67 6.90
CA LYS A 608 8.07 -9.97 5.54
C LYS A 608 8.42 -8.68 4.79
N PRO A 609 9.67 -8.49 4.28
CA PRO A 609 10.04 -7.26 3.59
C PRO A 609 9.20 -7.02 2.34
N ILE A 610 8.91 -5.74 2.05
CA ILE A 610 8.19 -5.31 0.85
C ILE A 610 9.10 -4.37 0.06
N VAL A 611 9.37 -4.68 -1.21
CA VAL A 611 10.13 -3.80 -2.13
C VAL A 611 9.20 -3.36 -3.26
N ALA A 612 9.14 -2.06 -3.53
CA ALA A 612 8.16 -1.49 -4.47
C ALA A 612 8.76 -0.54 -5.50
N VAL A 613 8.45 -0.76 -6.78
CA VAL A 613 8.59 0.22 -7.87
C VAL A 613 7.23 0.88 -8.08
N LYS A 614 7.15 2.20 -7.88
CA LYS A 614 6.01 3.01 -8.30
C LYS A 614 6.32 3.66 -9.65
N SER A 615 5.75 3.10 -10.72
CA SER A 615 5.80 3.69 -12.05
C SER A 615 4.81 4.86 -12.18
N GLY A 616 5.07 5.78 -13.10
CA GLY A 616 4.20 6.92 -13.40
C GLY A 616 4.08 7.94 -12.27
N ARG A 617 5.08 8.84 -12.13
CA ARG A 617 5.05 10.01 -11.23
C ARG A 617 3.90 10.98 -11.57
N HIS A 618 3.47 11.00 -12.85
CA HIS A 618 2.33 11.81 -13.34
C HIS A 618 1.15 10.96 -13.87
N ALA A 619 1.11 9.65 -13.57
CA ALA A 619 0.02 8.76 -13.99
C ALA A 619 -1.21 8.84 -13.05
N VAL A 620 -1.41 9.99 -12.41
CA VAL A 620 -2.60 10.29 -11.62
C VAL A 620 -3.73 10.65 -12.60
N ARG A 621 -4.95 10.16 -12.37
CA ARG A 621 -6.11 10.57 -13.19
C ARG A 621 -6.28 12.10 -13.07
N PRO A 622 -6.52 12.85 -14.17
CA PRO A 622 -6.56 14.32 -14.13
C PRO A 622 -7.49 14.90 -13.06
N GLN A 623 -8.62 14.24 -12.78
CA GLN A 623 -9.58 14.63 -11.73
C GLN A 623 -8.97 14.60 -10.32
N LEU A 624 -8.08 13.66 -10.02
CA LEU A 624 -7.42 13.56 -8.71
C LEU A 624 -6.26 14.56 -8.61
N ALA A 625 -5.46 14.67 -9.67
CA ALA A 625 -4.31 15.60 -9.73
C ALA A 625 -4.73 17.06 -9.51
N ALA A 626 -5.92 17.46 -9.98
CA ALA A 626 -6.47 18.79 -9.76
C ALA A 626 -6.85 19.12 -8.30
N THR A 627 -6.78 18.16 -7.38
CA THR A 627 -7.17 18.34 -5.96
C THR A 627 -6.07 18.00 -4.95
N SER A 628 -4.92 17.50 -5.40
CA SER A 628 -3.77 17.15 -4.57
C SER A 628 -2.69 18.23 -4.64
N ALA A 629 -2.25 18.75 -3.49
CA ALA A 629 -1.05 19.58 -3.43
C ALA A 629 0.22 18.72 -3.69
N GLU A 630 1.18 19.25 -4.44
CA GLU A 630 2.41 18.51 -4.75
C GLU A 630 3.22 18.22 -3.48
N VAL A 631 3.49 16.93 -3.24
CA VAL A 631 4.40 16.44 -2.21
C VAL A 631 5.73 16.10 -2.88
N ASP A 632 6.85 16.51 -2.30
CA ASP A 632 8.16 16.26 -2.89
C ASP A 632 8.54 14.76 -2.82
N GLU A 633 9.45 14.34 -3.71
CA GLU A 633 9.81 12.93 -3.86
C GLU A 633 10.54 12.32 -2.66
N ALA A 634 11.21 13.12 -1.83
CA ALA A 634 11.82 12.63 -0.59
C ALA A 634 10.76 12.43 0.50
N SER A 635 9.77 13.31 0.61
CA SER A 635 8.58 13.10 1.45
C SER A 635 7.77 11.88 1.00
N VAL A 636 7.59 11.67 -0.32
CA VAL A 636 6.94 10.46 -0.85
C VAL A 636 7.77 9.21 -0.52
N GLN A 637 9.10 9.25 -0.64
CA GLN A 637 9.98 8.15 -0.21
C GLN A 637 9.82 7.86 1.30
N ALA A 638 9.83 8.89 2.14
CA ALA A 638 9.67 8.77 3.58
C ALA A 638 8.33 8.10 3.93
N LEU A 639 7.22 8.47 3.28
CA LEU A 639 5.91 7.85 3.49
C LEU A 639 5.89 6.34 3.21
N PHE A 640 6.61 5.87 2.18
CA PHE A 640 6.81 4.42 1.96
C PHE A 640 7.67 3.78 3.06
N GLU A 641 8.79 4.41 3.43
CA GLU A 641 9.66 3.89 4.48
C GLU A 641 8.96 3.87 5.86
N HIS A 642 8.05 4.80 6.16
CA HIS A 642 7.19 4.77 7.34
C HIS A 642 6.17 3.62 7.31
N ALA A 643 5.63 3.29 6.15
CA ALA A 643 4.82 2.09 5.94
C ALA A 643 5.65 0.78 5.88
N GLY A 644 6.98 0.85 6.07
CA GLY A 644 7.88 -0.31 6.00
C GLY A 644 8.16 -0.82 4.58
N VAL A 645 7.73 -0.08 3.56
CA VAL A 645 7.93 -0.41 2.15
C VAL A 645 9.25 0.19 1.67
N VAL A 646 10.14 -0.67 1.19
CA VAL A 646 11.37 -0.25 0.53
C VAL A 646 11.05 0.21 -0.89
N ARG A 647 10.70 1.49 -1.05
CA ARG A 647 10.53 2.10 -2.36
C ARG A 647 11.87 2.21 -3.08
N VAL A 648 11.84 1.89 -4.37
CA VAL A 648 12.96 1.98 -5.32
C VAL A 648 12.48 2.56 -6.66
N GLU A 649 13.41 3.09 -7.45
CA GLU A 649 13.09 3.84 -8.66
C GLU A 649 13.05 2.99 -9.95
N SER A 650 13.63 1.79 -9.94
CA SER A 650 13.73 0.94 -11.13
C SER A 650 13.68 -0.55 -10.79
N LEU A 651 13.35 -1.38 -11.80
CA LEU A 651 13.38 -2.85 -11.66
C LEU A 651 14.77 -3.39 -11.29
N ALA A 652 15.85 -2.77 -11.80
CA ALA A 652 17.21 -3.13 -11.42
C ALA A 652 17.44 -2.92 -9.91
N GLN A 653 17.05 -1.75 -9.36
CA GLN A 653 17.12 -1.49 -7.91
C GLN A 653 16.21 -2.43 -7.09
N LEU A 654 15.05 -2.82 -7.63
CA LEU A 654 14.13 -3.77 -7.01
C LEU A 654 14.76 -5.16 -6.89
N PHE A 655 15.30 -5.69 -7.98
CA PHE A 655 15.96 -6.99 -7.95
C PHE A 655 17.26 -6.95 -7.14
N ASP A 656 18.04 -5.87 -7.25
CA ASP A 656 19.27 -5.69 -6.46
C ASP A 656 19.01 -5.80 -4.95
N THR A 657 17.93 -5.16 -4.49
CA THR A 657 17.50 -5.17 -3.08
C THR A 657 16.85 -6.51 -2.71
N ALA A 658 16.06 -7.11 -3.62
CA ALA A 658 15.41 -8.39 -3.43
C ALA A 658 16.40 -9.54 -3.19
N LEU A 659 17.53 -9.55 -3.92
CA LEU A 659 18.58 -10.56 -3.78
C LEU A 659 19.18 -10.57 -2.36
N VAL A 660 19.35 -9.40 -1.72
CA VAL A 660 19.79 -9.34 -0.32
C VAL A 660 18.70 -9.95 0.58
N PHE A 661 17.45 -9.49 0.48
CA PHE A 661 16.37 -10.01 1.36
C PHE A 661 16.12 -11.52 1.20
N ALA A 662 16.22 -12.05 -0.02
CA ALA A 662 15.97 -13.46 -0.31
C ALA A 662 17.11 -14.38 0.20
N HIS A 663 18.37 -13.94 0.09
CA HIS A 663 19.52 -14.82 0.31
C HIS A 663 20.36 -14.51 1.58
N GLN A 664 20.14 -13.38 2.23
CA GLN A 664 20.94 -12.90 3.37
C GLN A 664 20.11 -12.73 4.66
N PRO A 665 20.72 -12.67 5.84
CA PRO A 665 20.08 -12.23 7.09
C PRO A 665 19.89 -10.70 7.12
N LEU A 666 19.16 -10.18 8.09
CA LEU A 666 19.07 -8.72 8.33
C LEU A 666 20.26 -8.25 9.17
N PRO A 667 20.83 -7.06 8.89
CA PRO A 667 21.93 -6.51 9.67
C PRO A 667 21.47 -6.03 11.06
N ALA A 668 22.36 -6.11 12.04
CA ALA A 668 22.11 -5.61 13.39
C ALA A 668 22.09 -4.08 13.47
N GLY A 669 22.83 -3.40 12.59
CA GLY A 669 23.04 -1.95 12.58
C GLY A 669 23.71 -1.46 11.29
N PRO A 670 24.15 -0.19 11.25
CA PRO A 670 24.69 0.45 10.05
C PRO A 670 26.23 0.34 9.91
N ARG A 671 26.92 -0.42 10.78
CA ARG A 671 28.39 -0.54 10.74
C ARG A 671 28.79 -1.59 9.70
N ILE A 672 29.63 -1.23 8.74
CA ILE A 672 30.03 -2.12 7.65
C ILE A 672 31.53 -2.39 7.63
N GLY A 673 31.89 -3.65 7.36
CA GLY A 673 33.22 -4.01 6.91
C GLY A 673 33.30 -3.85 5.39
N ILE A 674 34.49 -3.50 4.89
CA ILE A 674 34.82 -3.53 3.46
C ILE A 674 36.14 -4.27 3.30
N VAL A 675 36.14 -5.36 2.54
CA VAL A 675 37.30 -6.22 2.27
C VAL A 675 37.41 -6.45 0.77
N GLY A 676 38.61 -6.41 0.20
CA GLY A 676 38.82 -6.70 -1.20
C GLY A 676 40.28 -6.79 -1.63
N ASN A 677 40.50 -6.82 -2.93
CA ASN A 677 41.84 -6.86 -3.55
C ASN A 677 42.16 -5.59 -4.38
N SER A 678 41.44 -4.49 -4.13
CA SER A 678 41.61 -3.21 -4.83
C SER A 678 41.18 -2.02 -3.97
N SER A 679 42.17 -1.29 -3.42
CA SER A 679 42.00 -0.07 -2.64
C SER A 679 41.10 0.96 -3.33
N ALA A 680 41.24 1.14 -4.65
CA ALA A 680 40.45 2.12 -5.41
C ALA A 680 38.94 1.82 -5.39
N ILE A 681 38.56 0.55 -5.49
CA ILE A 681 37.15 0.12 -5.52
C ILE A 681 36.62 0.00 -4.07
N GLY A 682 37.48 -0.36 -3.12
CA GLY A 682 37.17 -0.29 -1.68
C GLY A 682 36.85 1.13 -1.21
N LEU A 683 37.56 2.15 -1.72
CA LEU A 683 37.27 3.56 -1.46
C LEU A 683 35.94 4.01 -2.09
N LEU A 684 35.64 3.61 -3.34
CA LEU A 684 34.33 3.88 -3.96
C LEU A 684 33.16 3.27 -3.15
N ALA A 685 33.35 2.05 -2.64
CA ALA A 685 32.40 1.42 -1.73
C ALA A 685 32.25 2.22 -0.41
N ALA A 686 33.36 2.67 0.18
CA ALA A 686 33.37 3.42 1.43
C ALA A 686 32.70 4.80 1.31
N ASP A 687 32.95 5.52 0.22
CA ASP A 687 32.36 6.85 0.00
C ASP A 687 30.87 6.77 -0.37
N THR A 688 30.46 5.78 -1.16
CA THR A 688 29.03 5.51 -1.38
C THR A 688 28.34 5.12 -0.06
N ALA A 689 29.01 4.32 0.78
CA ALA A 689 28.46 3.92 2.07
C ALA A 689 28.27 5.11 3.01
N ARG A 690 29.26 6.01 3.07
CA ARG A 690 29.17 7.29 3.82
C ARG A 690 28.02 8.16 3.30
N ALA A 691 27.80 8.22 1.97
CA ALA A 691 26.70 8.98 1.37
C ALA A 691 25.31 8.41 1.70
N GLU A 692 25.15 7.09 1.73
CA GLU A 692 23.91 6.39 2.13
C GLU A 692 23.70 6.31 3.66
N GLY A 693 24.59 6.90 4.47
CA GLY A 693 24.50 6.95 5.93
C GLY A 693 25.02 5.70 6.66
N LEU A 694 25.63 4.76 5.94
CA LEU A 694 26.35 3.62 6.51
C LEU A 694 27.72 4.07 7.08
N ARG A 695 28.27 3.29 8.00
CA ARG A 695 29.49 3.63 8.74
C ARG A 695 30.54 2.56 8.54
N PRO A 696 31.62 2.79 7.78
CA PRO A 696 32.78 1.88 7.78
C PRO A 696 33.27 1.65 9.22
N ALA A 697 33.32 0.40 9.64
CA ALA A 697 33.77 -0.02 10.98
C ALA A 697 35.30 0.13 11.14
N PHE A 698 36.00 0.00 10.02
CA PHE A 698 37.44 0.17 9.85
C PHE A 698 37.71 0.71 8.43
N GLU A 699 38.94 1.13 8.15
CA GLU A 699 39.35 1.55 6.81
C GLU A 699 39.39 0.31 5.87
N PRO A 700 38.96 0.40 4.59
CA PRO A 700 38.82 -0.77 3.73
C PRO A 700 40.07 -1.65 3.64
N VAL A 701 39.89 -2.95 3.91
CA VAL A 701 40.99 -3.92 3.90
C VAL A 701 41.28 -4.33 2.46
N ASP A 702 42.45 -3.94 1.95
CA ASP A 702 42.98 -4.40 0.67
C ASP A 702 44.04 -5.48 0.90
N VAL A 703 43.74 -6.74 0.52
CA VAL A 703 44.74 -7.82 0.51
C VAL A 703 45.73 -7.71 -0.66
N GLY A 704 45.44 -6.81 -1.61
CA GLY A 704 46.25 -6.58 -2.81
C GLY A 704 45.98 -7.57 -3.94
N PRO A 705 46.34 -7.20 -5.18
CA PRO A 705 45.97 -7.97 -6.38
C PRO A 705 46.74 -9.29 -6.57
N GLN A 706 47.70 -9.61 -5.71
CA GLN A 706 48.48 -10.86 -5.78
C GLN A 706 48.13 -11.86 -4.67
N ALA A 707 47.26 -11.49 -3.73
CA ALA A 707 46.82 -12.36 -2.64
C ALA A 707 46.04 -13.57 -3.18
N GLY A 708 46.28 -14.74 -2.58
CA GLY A 708 45.61 -15.97 -2.99
C GLY A 708 44.15 -16.07 -2.49
N PRO A 709 43.34 -17.00 -3.03
CA PRO A 709 41.97 -17.24 -2.53
C PRO A 709 41.89 -17.50 -1.03
N ASP A 710 42.87 -18.20 -0.45
CA ASP A 710 42.93 -18.52 1.00
C ASP A 710 43.21 -17.28 1.87
N GLU A 711 43.97 -16.32 1.35
CA GLU A 711 44.32 -15.06 2.03
C GLU A 711 43.17 -14.06 1.98
N PHE A 712 42.52 -13.95 0.81
CA PHE A 712 41.26 -13.23 0.64
C PHE A 712 40.16 -13.80 1.54
N ALA A 713 40.06 -15.14 1.62
CA ALA A 713 39.16 -15.87 2.51
C ALA A 713 39.44 -15.60 4.00
N ALA A 714 40.72 -15.53 4.40
CA ALA A 714 41.10 -15.19 5.78
C ALA A 714 40.67 -13.76 6.15
N ALA A 715 40.98 -12.77 5.31
CA ALA A 715 40.59 -11.38 5.55
C ALA A 715 39.05 -11.18 5.63
N VAL A 716 38.29 -11.94 4.83
CA VAL A 716 36.83 -11.98 4.93
C VAL A 716 36.36 -12.59 6.25
N ARG A 717 36.98 -13.68 6.73
CA ARG A 717 36.64 -14.29 8.02
C ARG A 717 36.86 -13.30 9.17
N ASP A 718 38.02 -12.66 9.22
CA ASP A 718 38.37 -11.72 10.30
C ASP A 718 37.40 -10.52 10.34
N ALA A 719 36.93 -10.05 9.18
CA ALA A 719 35.90 -9.02 9.07
C ALA A 719 34.50 -9.50 9.49
N LEU A 720 34.13 -10.76 9.20
CA LEU A 720 32.88 -11.36 9.65
C LEU A 720 32.86 -11.59 11.16
N ASP A 721 33.99 -11.99 11.75
CA ASP A 721 34.10 -12.29 13.18
C ASP A 721 34.19 -11.01 14.04
N SER A 722 34.60 -9.88 13.44
CA SER A 722 34.67 -8.56 14.11
C SER A 722 33.34 -8.10 14.70
N ALA A 723 33.29 -7.90 16.02
CA ALA A 723 32.13 -7.36 16.74
C ALA A 723 31.77 -5.92 16.36
N ASP A 724 32.66 -5.21 15.66
CA ASP A 724 32.42 -3.85 15.16
C ASP A 724 31.69 -3.81 13.81
N THR A 725 31.54 -4.95 13.15
CA THR A 725 30.89 -5.08 11.84
C THR A 725 29.50 -5.69 11.97
N ASP A 726 28.47 -5.00 11.44
CA ASP A 726 27.08 -5.47 11.36
C ASP A 726 26.75 -6.11 10.00
N ALA A 727 27.50 -5.75 8.94
CA ALA A 727 27.36 -6.26 7.57
C ALA A 727 28.68 -6.14 6.78
N LEU A 728 28.91 -6.95 5.75
CA LEU A 728 30.17 -6.97 4.99
C LEU A 728 29.96 -6.70 3.49
N ILE A 729 30.86 -5.89 2.90
CA ILE A 729 30.98 -5.69 1.45
C ILE A 729 32.29 -6.30 0.98
N VAL A 730 32.23 -7.24 0.02
CA VAL A 730 33.40 -7.94 -0.53
C VAL A 730 33.66 -7.54 -1.98
N VAL A 731 34.83 -6.96 -2.24
CA VAL A 731 35.21 -6.39 -3.55
C VAL A 731 36.26 -7.27 -4.22
N PHE A 732 35.96 -7.81 -5.40
CA PHE A 732 36.90 -8.56 -6.21
C PHE A 732 37.02 -8.01 -7.63
N ALA A 733 38.18 -7.42 -7.93
CA ALA A 733 38.58 -7.01 -9.27
C ALA A 733 39.68 -7.95 -9.81
N PRO A 734 39.47 -8.64 -10.94
CA PRO A 734 40.50 -9.47 -11.54
C PRO A 734 41.64 -8.59 -12.11
N PRO A 735 42.90 -8.71 -11.64
CA PRO A 735 44.01 -7.84 -12.06
C PRO A 735 44.57 -8.21 -13.44
N VAL A 736 44.30 -9.45 -13.87
CA VAL A 736 44.52 -10.02 -15.20
C VAL A 736 43.29 -10.90 -15.47
N ALA A 737 43.05 -11.34 -16.71
CA ALA A 737 41.91 -12.20 -17.10
C ALA A 737 41.99 -13.65 -16.54
N ILE A 738 42.10 -13.77 -15.22
CA ILE A 738 42.05 -14.99 -14.42
C ILE A 738 40.58 -15.23 -14.00
N PRO A 739 40.04 -16.46 -14.08
CA PRO A 739 38.70 -16.75 -13.57
C PRO A 739 38.60 -16.45 -12.06
N GLY A 740 37.70 -15.54 -11.69
CA GLY A 740 37.40 -15.22 -10.28
C GLY A 740 36.73 -16.36 -9.49
N THR A 741 36.43 -17.49 -10.15
CA THR A 741 35.71 -18.65 -9.63
C THR A 741 36.37 -19.28 -8.41
N ALA A 742 37.70 -19.24 -8.32
CA ALA A 742 38.44 -19.71 -7.14
C ALA A 742 38.21 -18.82 -5.90
N TYR A 743 38.22 -17.50 -6.08
CA TYR A 743 37.96 -16.52 -5.01
C TYR A 743 36.49 -16.55 -4.58
N ALA A 744 35.57 -16.67 -5.55
CA ALA A 744 34.14 -16.83 -5.28
C ALA A 744 33.86 -18.10 -4.45
N ARG A 745 34.48 -19.24 -4.83
CA ARG A 745 34.37 -20.49 -4.07
C ARG A 745 34.92 -20.36 -2.65
N ALA A 746 36.13 -19.83 -2.49
CA ALA A 746 36.75 -19.67 -1.17
C ALA A 746 35.95 -18.72 -0.27
N LEU A 747 35.41 -17.63 -0.83
CA LEU A 747 34.48 -16.72 -0.17
C LEU A 747 33.21 -17.47 0.33
N ARG A 748 32.57 -18.26 -0.54
CA ARG A 748 31.39 -19.05 -0.15
C ARG A 748 31.73 -20.08 0.93
N GLU A 749 32.87 -20.77 0.82
CA GLU A 749 33.30 -21.79 1.77
C GLU A 749 33.61 -21.21 3.16
N VAL A 750 34.16 -19.98 3.25
CA VAL A 750 34.27 -19.24 4.52
C VAL A 750 32.91 -18.89 5.12
N VAL A 751 31.99 -18.36 4.30
CA VAL A 751 30.65 -17.96 4.78
C VAL A 751 29.83 -19.17 5.22
N GLN A 752 29.95 -20.31 4.52
CA GLN A 752 29.30 -21.57 4.92
C GLN A 752 29.94 -22.24 6.15
N ALA A 753 31.20 -21.94 6.47
CA ALA A 753 31.86 -22.45 7.66
C ALA A 753 31.51 -21.68 8.96
N GLN A 754 30.84 -20.52 8.85
CA GLN A 754 30.37 -19.72 9.97
C GLN A 754 28.84 -19.77 10.10
N GLU A 755 28.31 -19.54 11.31
CA GLU A 755 26.89 -19.22 11.47
C GLU A 755 26.62 -17.80 10.94
N GLN A 756 26.11 -17.71 9.72
CA GLN A 756 25.93 -16.46 9.00
C GLN A 756 24.82 -15.58 9.62
N THR A 757 25.22 -14.79 10.61
CA THR A 757 24.39 -13.80 11.32
C THR A 757 24.37 -12.42 10.67
N LYS A 758 25.36 -12.12 9.82
CA LYS A 758 25.57 -10.82 9.17
C LYS A 758 25.34 -10.92 7.66
N PRO A 759 24.68 -9.94 7.01
CA PRO A 759 24.58 -9.92 5.56
C PRO A 759 25.92 -9.60 4.92
N ILE A 760 26.20 -10.29 3.83
CA ILE A 760 27.35 -10.10 2.96
C ILE A 760 26.86 -9.84 1.54
N VAL A 761 27.39 -8.79 0.92
CA VAL A 761 27.18 -8.44 -0.49
C VAL A 761 28.53 -8.37 -1.20
N SER A 762 28.57 -8.68 -2.49
CA SER A 762 29.84 -8.76 -3.22
C SER A 762 29.84 -7.99 -4.55
N THR A 763 31.04 -7.70 -5.04
CA THR A 763 31.29 -7.10 -6.35
C THR A 763 32.38 -7.90 -7.05
N PHE A 764 31.98 -8.97 -7.74
CA PHE A 764 32.80 -9.59 -8.77
C PHE A 764 32.50 -8.87 -10.09
N LEU A 765 33.48 -8.13 -10.63
CA LEU A 765 33.25 -7.30 -11.82
C LEU A 765 32.71 -8.14 -13.00
N ALA A 766 31.72 -7.58 -13.69
CA ALA A 766 30.92 -8.21 -14.76
C ALA A 766 29.99 -9.37 -14.33
N ALA A 767 29.82 -9.67 -13.04
CA ALA A 767 28.79 -10.58 -12.54
C ALA A 767 27.59 -9.82 -11.95
N GLU A 768 26.37 -10.33 -12.17
CA GLU A 768 25.11 -9.75 -11.68
C GLU A 768 24.15 -10.87 -11.26
N GLY A 769 23.58 -10.79 -10.05
CA GLY A 769 22.70 -11.82 -9.48
C GLY A 769 23.41 -12.72 -8.48
N ILE A 770 23.08 -14.02 -8.48
CA ILE A 770 23.82 -15.07 -7.75
C ILE A 770 24.65 -15.91 -8.75
N PRO A 771 25.98 -15.74 -8.84
CA PRO A 771 26.87 -16.64 -9.56
C PRO A 771 26.88 -18.06 -8.97
N ASP A 772 27.05 -19.10 -9.79
CA ASP A 772 27.03 -20.51 -9.35
C ASP A 772 28.10 -20.82 -8.29
N GLU A 773 29.27 -20.18 -8.33
CA GLU A 773 30.32 -20.32 -7.31
C GLU A 773 29.97 -19.66 -5.96
N LEU A 774 29.10 -18.63 -5.97
CA LEU A 774 28.58 -17.95 -4.78
C LEU A 774 27.23 -18.51 -4.30
N ALA A 775 26.60 -19.37 -5.11
CA ALA A 775 25.33 -19.99 -4.79
C ALA A 775 25.51 -21.09 -3.74
N VAL A 776 24.64 -21.04 -2.72
CA VAL A 776 24.33 -22.17 -1.85
C VAL A 776 23.04 -22.77 -2.40
N LEU A 777 23.11 -23.98 -2.96
CA LEU A 777 21.99 -24.59 -3.69
C LEU A 777 21.16 -25.53 -2.80
N SER A 778 19.84 -25.53 -3.02
CA SER A 778 18.95 -26.61 -2.58
C SER A 778 19.17 -27.90 -3.37
N GLU A 779 18.53 -28.99 -2.94
CA GLU A 779 18.45 -30.25 -3.69
C GLU A 779 17.87 -30.04 -5.11
N ASP A 780 16.93 -29.11 -5.27
CA ASP A 780 16.34 -28.67 -6.55
C ASP A 780 17.29 -27.80 -7.41
N GLY A 781 18.52 -27.52 -6.95
CA GLY A 781 19.47 -26.66 -7.65
C GLY A 781 19.07 -25.17 -7.67
N VAL A 782 18.43 -24.67 -6.61
CA VAL A 782 18.02 -23.26 -6.46
C VAL A 782 18.92 -22.56 -5.43
N PRO A 783 19.40 -21.32 -5.69
CA PRO A 783 20.01 -20.49 -4.65
C PRO A 783 19.08 -20.29 -3.43
N VAL A 784 19.53 -20.69 -2.25
CA VAL A 784 18.82 -20.49 -0.96
C VAL A 784 19.51 -19.42 -0.11
N ARG A 785 19.00 -19.16 1.10
CA ARG A 785 19.70 -18.34 2.11
C ARG A 785 21.08 -18.94 2.39
N GLY A 786 22.10 -18.08 2.43
CA GLY A 786 23.51 -18.46 2.37
C GLY A 786 24.18 -18.08 1.06
N SER A 787 23.41 -17.95 -0.03
CA SER A 787 23.95 -17.52 -1.33
C SER A 787 24.40 -16.05 -1.28
N ILE A 788 25.57 -15.75 -1.82
CA ILE A 788 26.15 -14.40 -1.76
C ILE A 788 25.79 -13.64 -3.05
N PRO A 789 25.04 -12.52 -2.98
CA PRO A 789 24.74 -11.74 -4.17
C PRO A 789 25.96 -10.98 -4.68
N SER A 790 26.14 -10.96 -6.01
CA SER A 790 27.16 -10.15 -6.70
C SER A 790 26.51 -9.08 -7.56
N TYR A 791 27.09 -7.90 -7.50
CA TYR A 791 26.69 -6.72 -8.26
C TYR A 791 27.84 -6.30 -9.20
N PRO A 792 27.55 -5.74 -10.39
CA PRO A 792 28.59 -5.39 -11.34
C PRO A 792 29.39 -4.13 -10.95
N SER A 793 29.01 -3.43 -9.87
CA SER A 793 29.71 -2.26 -9.33
C SER A 793 29.52 -2.17 -7.80
N PRO A 794 30.45 -1.54 -7.05
CA PRO A 794 30.36 -1.45 -5.60
C PRO A 794 29.18 -0.58 -5.15
N GLU A 795 28.83 0.46 -5.91
CA GLU A 795 27.76 1.39 -5.56
C GLU A 795 26.40 0.68 -5.58
N ARG A 796 26.18 -0.26 -6.51
CA ARG A 796 24.96 -1.09 -6.53
C ARG A 796 24.88 -2.01 -5.31
N ALA A 797 26.00 -2.63 -4.91
CA ALA A 797 26.06 -3.46 -3.71
C ALA A 797 25.78 -2.67 -2.43
N VAL A 798 26.43 -1.50 -2.28
CA VAL A 798 26.21 -0.55 -1.17
C VAL A 798 24.75 -0.11 -1.13
N ASN A 799 24.19 0.35 -2.25
CA ASN A 799 22.83 0.88 -2.29
C ASN A 799 21.76 -0.19 -2.04
N ALA A 800 22.01 -1.46 -2.42
CA ALA A 800 21.15 -2.57 -2.04
C ALA A 800 21.21 -2.82 -0.51
N LEU A 801 22.41 -2.93 0.04
CA LEU A 801 22.62 -3.14 1.48
C LEU A 801 22.07 -1.98 2.33
N ALA A 802 22.26 -0.73 1.93
CA ALA A 802 21.78 0.46 2.63
C ALA A 802 20.26 0.46 2.81
N ARG A 803 19.50 0.07 1.78
CA ARG A 803 18.04 -0.09 1.86
C ARG A 803 17.63 -1.19 2.85
N VAL A 804 18.36 -2.30 2.89
CA VAL A 804 18.13 -3.38 3.87
C VAL A 804 18.48 -2.94 5.29
N VAL A 805 19.53 -2.13 5.49
CA VAL A 805 19.86 -1.51 6.79
C VAL A 805 18.75 -0.54 7.23
N ARG A 806 18.25 0.34 6.34
CA ARG A 806 17.13 1.25 6.64
C ARG A 806 15.87 0.49 7.05
N TYR A 807 15.50 -0.56 6.31
CA TYR A 807 14.39 -1.44 6.66
C TYR A 807 14.60 -2.19 7.99
N ALA A 808 15.80 -2.74 8.24
CA ALA A 808 16.09 -3.46 9.48
C ALA A 808 15.96 -2.52 10.70
N ALA A 809 16.48 -1.29 10.59
CA ALA A 809 16.31 -0.26 11.59
C ALA A 809 14.82 0.12 11.79
N TRP A 810 14.04 0.33 10.72
CA TRP A 810 12.59 0.57 10.82
C TRP A 810 11.86 -0.58 11.53
N ARG A 811 12.18 -1.83 11.18
CA ARG A 811 11.55 -3.04 11.72
C ARG A 811 11.76 -3.18 13.22
N GLN A 812 12.92 -2.74 13.72
CA GLN A 812 13.28 -2.70 15.15
C GLN A 812 12.63 -1.53 15.92
N ARG A 813 12.20 -0.44 15.26
CA ARG A 813 11.55 0.69 15.97
C ARG A 813 10.26 0.25 16.65
N PRO A 814 9.95 0.73 17.88
CA PRO A 814 8.62 0.61 18.46
C PRO A 814 7.54 1.10 17.48
N GLN A 815 6.38 0.47 17.49
CA GLN A 815 5.26 0.87 16.61
C GLN A 815 4.50 2.09 17.14
N GLY A 816 4.61 2.34 18.45
CA GLY A 816 3.70 3.21 19.20
C GLY A 816 2.35 2.55 19.46
N THR A 817 1.47 3.25 20.16
CA THR A 817 0.04 2.95 20.29
C THR A 817 -0.78 4.00 19.57
N LEU A 818 -1.95 3.62 19.06
CA LEU A 818 -2.95 4.61 18.64
C LEU A 818 -3.45 5.30 19.92
N VAL A 819 -3.31 6.61 19.99
CA VAL A 819 -3.72 7.42 21.14
C VAL A 819 -4.74 8.44 20.66
N ARG A 820 -6.00 8.26 21.02
CA ARG A 820 -7.05 9.24 20.77
C ARG A 820 -7.07 10.23 21.95
N PRO A 821 -6.86 11.54 21.74
CA PRO A 821 -6.87 12.53 22.81
C PRO A 821 -8.19 12.58 23.59
N ALA A 822 -8.14 13.05 24.82
CA ALA A 822 -9.34 13.31 25.61
C ALA A 822 -10.02 14.64 25.21
N GLY A 823 -11.33 14.73 25.45
CA GLY A 823 -12.14 15.94 25.22
C GLY A 823 -12.60 16.14 23.77
N LEU A 824 -12.76 15.07 22.99
CA LEU A 824 -13.26 15.14 21.62
C LEU A 824 -14.79 15.05 21.57
N HIS A 825 -15.42 15.98 20.87
CA HIS A 825 -16.87 16.09 20.68
C HIS A 825 -17.25 15.65 19.25
N VAL A 826 -16.99 14.38 18.95
CA VAL A 826 -17.03 13.83 17.59
C VAL A 826 -18.41 13.89 16.94
N GLU A 827 -19.47 13.53 17.68
CA GLU A 827 -20.85 13.62 17.15
C GLU A 827 -21.20 15.06 16.74
N GLN A 828 -20.84 16.04 17.57
CA GLN A 828 -21.05 17.47 17.31
C GLN A 828 -20.23 17.95 16.10
N ALA A 829 -18.99 17.50 15.96
CA ALA A 829 -18.18 17.80 14.78
C ALA A 829 -18.82 17.26 13.49
N GLN A 830 -19.32 16.03 13.52
CA GLN A 830 -19.99 15.38 12.38
C GLN A 830 -21.37 16.01 12.10
N GLU A 831 -22.04 16.61 13.08
CA GLU A 831 -23.20 17.48 12.87
C GLU A 831 -22.80 18.78 12.16
N LEU A 832 -21.77 19.48 12.63
CA LEU A 832 -21.24 20.71 11.99
C LEU A 832 -20.79 20.46 10.55
N VAL A 833 -20.09 19.36 10.28
CA VAL A 833 -19.64 19.00 8.92
C VAL A 833 -20.84 18.75 7.98
N ARG A 834 -21.93 18.16 8.48
CA ARG A 834 -23.19 17.99 7.72
C ARG A 834 -24.03 19.27 7.59
N GLU A 835 -23.88 20.22 8.51
CA GLU A 835 -24.46 21.57 8.42
C GLU A 835 -23.75 22.42 7.35
N LEU A 836 -22.42 22.32 7.28
CA LEU A 836 -21.54 23.19 6.51
C LEU A 836 -21.18 22.67 5.10
N LEU A 837 -21.28 21.36 4.85
CA LEU A 837 -21.00 20.78 3.53
C LEU A 837 -22.21 20.94 2.58
N PRO A 838 -22.06 21.56 1.40
CA PRO A 838 -23.15 21.66 0.43
C PRO A 838 -23.66 20.30 -0.06
N GLY A 839 -24.98 20.19 -0.20
CA GLY A 839 -25.65 18.97 -0.69
C GLY A 839 -25.38 18.63 -2.16
N ASP A 840 -24.67 19.47 -2.91
CA ASP A 840 -24.17 19.19 -4.26
C ASP A 840 -22.75 18.59 -4.29
N GLY A 841 -22.09 18.45 -3.13
CA GLY A 841 -20.74 17.92 -3.02
C GLY A 841 -19.64 18.87 -3.50
N THR A 842 -19.89 20.18 -3.58
CA THR A 842 -18.84 21.16 -3.93
C THR A 842 -17.88 21.40 -2.76
N ALA A 843 -16.59 21.54 -3.08
CA ALA A 843 -15.56 21.84 -2.09
C ALA A 843 -15.65 23.31 -1.63
N THR A 844 -15.72 23.52 -0.32
CA THR A 844 -16.10 24.79 0.30
C THR A 844 -15.06 25.21 1.35
N LEU A 845 -14.54 26.44 1.22
CA LEU A 845 -13.71 27.09 2.24
C LEU A 845 -14.62 27.56 3.39
N LEU A 846 -14.31 27.15 4.62
CA LEU A 846 -15.09 27.56 5.80
C LEU A 846 -14.82 29.00 6.23
N SER A 847 -15.80 29.60 6.93
CA SER A 847 -15.60 30.87 7.64
C SER A 847 -14.66 30.69 8.84
N ASP A 848 -13.98 31.76 9.27
CA ASP A 848 -13.07 31.67 10.42
C ASP A 848 -13.80 31.22 11.71
N ASP A 849 -15.05 31.65 11.92
CA ASP A 849 -15.86 31.24 13.07
C ASP A 849 -16.26 29.75 12.99
N ASP A 850 -16.54 29.22 11.79
CA ASP A 850 -16.85 27.80 11.61
C ASP A 850 -15.61 26.91 11.76
N VAL A 851 -14.44 27.39 11.32
CA VAL A 851 -13.15 26.74 11.60
C VAL A 851 -12.92 26.69 13.11
N VAL A 852 -13.22 27.76 13.86
CA VAL A 852 -13.12 27.77 15.33
C VAL A 852 -14.14 26.81 15.97
N ARG A 853 -15.40 26.79 15.53
CA ARG A 853 -16.44 25.85 16.01
C ARG A 853 -15.97 24.40 15.87
N LEU A 854 -15.44 24.03 14.70
CA LEU A 854 -15.05 22.66 14.37
C LEU A 854 -13.72 22.24 15.03
N LEU A 855 -12.72 23.13 15.09
CA LEU A 855 -11.46 22.87 15.81
C LEU A 855 -11.68 22.77 17.34
N GLY A 856 -12.57 23.59 17.90
CA GLY A 856 -12.97 23.50 19.31
C GLY A 856 -13.57 22.14 19.67
N CYS A 857 -14.27 21.47 18.75
CA CYS A 857 -14.78 20.10 18.96
C CYS A 857 -13.67 19.04 19.11
N TYR A 858 -12.42 19.35 18.72
CA TYR A 858 -11.26 18.47 18.95
C TYR A 858 -10.32 18.99 20.05
N GLY A 859 -10.70 20.07 20.76
CA GLY A 859 -9.85 20.73 21.75
C GLY A 859 -8.66 21.48 21.15
N VAL A 860 -8.81 22.01 19.93
CA VAL A 860 -7.80 22.83 19.25
C VAL A 860 -8.22 24.30 19.33
N ASP A 861 -7.71 25.01 20.34
CA ASP A 861 -8.04 26.42 20.56
C ASP A 861 -7.27 27.36 19.62
N VAL A 862 -8.01 28.15 18.84
CA VAL A 862 -7.47 29.29 18.08
C VAL A 862 -7.41 30.51 19.00
N VAL A 863 -6.28 31.23 18.98
CA VAL A 863 -6.04 32.39 19.85
C VAL A 863 -7.14 33.46 19.65
N PRO A 864 -7.86 33.89 20.71
CA PRO A 864 -9.08 34.70 20.57
C PRO A 864 -8.91 35.99 19.76
N PHE A 865 -9.81 36.19 18.80
CA PHE A 865 -9.86 37.34 17.90
C PHE A 865 -11.26 37.93 17.73
N ARG A 866 -11.30 39.10 17.09
CA ARG A 866 -12.48 39.80 16.56
C ARG A 866 -12.14 40.41 15.21
N VAL A 867 -13.03 40.32 14.23
CA VAL A 867 -12.98 41.17 13.04
C VAL A 867 -13.72 42.47 13.36
N VAL A 868 -13.15 43.61 12.99
CA VAL A 868 -13.72 44.95 13.25
C VAL A 868 -13.51 45.86 12.05
N SER A 869 -14.54 46.66 11.76
CA SER A 869 -14.59 47.61 10.63
C SER A 869 -14.43 49.08 11.07
N SER A 870 -14.02 49.34 12.31
CA SER A 870 -13.76 50.70 12.79
C SER A 870 -12.64 50.80 13.83
N VAL A 871 -12.06 52.00 13.94
CA VAL A 871 -10.97 52.31 14.88
C VAL A 871 -11.42 52.35 16.35
N ASP A 872 -12.71 52.55 16.61
CA ASP A 872 -13.29 52.53 17.96
C ASP A 872 -13.66 51.11 18.38
N ASP A 873 -14.20 50.30 17.47
CA ASP A 873 -14.43 48.87 17.71
C ASP A 873 -13.11 48.12 17.89
N ALA A 874 -12.05 48.50 17.16
CA ALA A 874 -10.71 47.97 17.37
C ALA A 874 -10.15 48.27 18.77
N ALA A 875 -10.40 49.48 19.28
CA ALA A 875 -10.01 49.87 20.63
C ALA A 875 -10.82 49.09 21.70
N ALA A 876 -12.13 48.95 21.51
CA ALA A 876 -13.02 48.19 22.40
C ALA A 876 -12.64 46.70 22.45
N ALA A 877 -12.52 46.04 21.29
CA ALA A 877 -12.12 44.64 21.18
C ALA A 877 -10.74 44.38 21.78
N ALA A 878 -9.78 45.31 21.66
CA ALA A 878 -8.49 45.20 22.32
C ALA A 878 -8.59 45.25 23.86
N GLY A 879 -9.50 46.07 24.38
CA GLY A 879 -9.83 46.12 25.81
C GLY A 879 -10.49 44.84 26.33
N GLU A 880 -11.37 44.22 25.54
CA GLU A 880 -12.03 42.95 25.89
C GLU A 880 -11.09 41.74 25.81
N LEU A 881 -10.26 41.66 24.76
CA LEU A 881 -9.32 40.55 24.54
C LEU A 881 -8.12 40.59 25.50
N GLY A 882 -7.77 41.77 25.99
CA GLY A 882 -6.67 42.01 26.94
C GLY A 882 -5.31 42.21 26.25
N TYR A 883 -4.59 43.24 26.70
CA TYR A 883 -3.26 43.58 26.19
C TYR A 883 -2.16 42.60 26.67
N PRO A 884 -1.10 42.35 25.87
CA PRO A 884 -0.88 42.87 24.53
C PRO A 884 -1.74 42.19 23.45
N VAL A 885 -2.07 42.96 22.41
CA VAL A 885 -2.83 42.51 21.25
C VAL A 885 -2.04 42.67 19.95
N THR A 886 -2.62 42.14 18.89
CA THR A 886 -2.11 42.10 17.52
C THR A 886 -3.18 42.58 16.56
N LEU A 887 -2.80 43.36 15.55
CA LEU A 887 -3.68 43.71 14.43
C LEU A 887 -3.18 43.04 13.15
N LYS A 888 -4.09 42.41 12.37
CA LYS A 888 -3.79 41.79 11.06
C LYS A 888 -4.77 42.29 9.99
N ALA A 889 -4.28 42.56 8.79
CA ALA A 889 -5.12 42.99 7.66
C ALA A 889 -6.13 41.91 7.26
N PHE A 890 -7.32 42.31 6.82
CA PHE A 890 -8.33 41.37 6.34
C PHE A 890 -8.05 40.84 4.93
N ASP A 891 -7.47 41.64 4.02
CA ASP A 891 -7.04 41.19 2.68
C ASP A 891 -6.09 39.97 2.75
N GLU A 892 -6.52 38.87 2.14
CA GLU A 892 -5.77 37.61 2.03
C GLU A 892 -4.37 37.79 1.43
N ARG A 893 -4.17 38.77 0.54
CA ARG A 893 -2.88 39.05 -0.12
C ARG A 893 -1.81 39.55 0.86
N LEU A 894 -2.24 40.09 2.00
CA LEU A 894 -1.37 40.57 3.09
C LEU A 894 -1.32 39.60 4.28
N ARG A 895 -2.28 38.67 4.39
CA ARG A 895 -2.19 37.54 5.35
C ARG A 895 -0.99 36.65 4.99
N GLY A 896 -0.33 36.07 6.01
CA GLY A 896 0.84 35.20 5.82
C GLY A 896 2.12 35.87 5.31
N ARG A 897 2.11 37.18 5.03
CA ARG A 897 3.27 37.94 4.50
C ARG A 897 3.84 38.90 5.54
N PRO A 898 4.70 38.44 6.48
CA PRO A 898 5.31 39.30 7.49
C PRO A 898 6.24 40.37 6.88
N ASP A 899 6.71 40.16 5.66
CA ASP A 899 7.52 41.08 4.86
C ASP A 899 6.72 42.24 4.25
N LEU A 900 5.40 42.08 4.04
CA LEU A 900 4.54 43.10 3.40
C LEU A 900 3.80 44.00 4.39
N ALA A 901 4.24 44.05 5.65
CA ALA A 901 3.64 44.87 6.70
C ALA A 901 2.12 44.67 6.89
N GLY A 902 1.61 43.44 6.69
CA GLY A 902 0.20 43.07 6.94
C GLY A 902 -0.17 42.84 8.41
N VAL A 903 0.78 42.94 9.35
CA VAL A 903 0.59 42.64 10.78
C VAL A 903 1.29 43.70 11.68
N ARG A 904 0.68 44.04 12.82
CA ARG A 904 1.25 44.90 13.88
C ARG A 904 1.24 44.13 15.21
N LEU A 905 2.43 43.90 15.77
CA LEU A 905 2.69 43.12 16.99
C LEU A 905 2.86 44.02 18.23
N ASP A 906 2.87 43.42 19.43
CA ASP A 906 3.24 44.06 20.71
C ASP A 906 2.43 45.34 21.07
N LEU A 907 1.17 45.41 20.64
CA LEU A 907 0.30 46.55 20.91
C LEU A 907 -0.18 46.49 22.37
N THR A 908 0.22 47.48 23.17
CA THR A 908 0.11 47.46 24.64
C THR A 908 -0.80 48.55 25.22
N SER A 909 -1.38 49.40 24.36
CA SER A 909 -2.30 50.46 24.76
C SER A 909 -3.34 50.79 23.69
N GLU A 910 -4.44 51.43 24.07
CA GLU A 910 -5.49 51.88 23.16
C GLU A 910 -4.93 52.80 22.05
N ASP A 911 -4.08 53.77 22.41
CA ASP A 911 -3.41 54.64 21.44
C ASP A 911 -2.59 53.86 20.41
N SER A 912 -1.87 52.82 20.85
CA SER A 912 -1.07 51.98 19.94
C SER A 912 -1.96 51.23 18.94
N VAL A 913 -3.11 50.71 19.39
CA VAL A 913 -4.13 50.05 18.54
C VAL A 913 -4.73 51.06 17.57
N ARG A 914 -5.13 52.25 18.04
CA ARG A 914 -5.72 53.32 17.21
C ARG A 914 -4.77 53.89 16.16
N VAL A 915 -3.46 53.89 16.41
CA VAL A 915 -2.45 54.25 15.39
C VAL A 915 -2.21 53.10 14.42
N ALA A 916 -2.05 51.89 14.93
CA ALA A 916 -1.78 50.70 14.12
C ALA A 916 -2.93 50.32 13.19
N TYR A 917 -4.20 50.43 13.63
CA TYR A 917 -5.39 50.20 12.80
C TYR A 917 -5.41 51.15 11.59
N ARG A 918 -5.32 52.47 11.81
CA ARG A 918 -5.29 53.47 10.72
C ARG A 918 -4.12 53.28 9.77
N ASN A 919 -2.97 52.84 10.28
CA ASN A 919 -1.81 52.52 9.45
C ASN A 919 -2.01 51.25 8.62
N LEU A 920 -2.79 50.28 9.12
CA LEU A 920 -3.03 49.00 8.46
C LEU A 920 -4.10 49.13 7.37
N CYS A 921 -5.21 49.82 7.64
CA CYS A 921 -6.25 50.12 6.64
C CYS A 921 -5.69 50.94 5.47
N ALA A 922 -4.76 51.86 5.74
CA ALA A 922 -4.05 52.63 4.72
C ALA A 922 -3.04 51.80 3.88
N VAL A 923 -2.75 50.55 4.27
CA VAL A 923 -1.87 49.61 3.55
C VAL A 923 -2.69 48.54 2.82
N SER A 924 -3.79 48.05 3.40
CA SER A 924 -4.72 47.11 2.75
C SER A 924 -5.63 47.78 1.72
N GLY A 925 -6.04 49.03 1.95
CA GLY A 925 -7.17 49.63 1.25
C GLY A 925 -8.53 49.07 1.68
N ASP A 926 -8.57 48.44 2.87
CA ASP A 926 -9.70 47.74 3.48
C ASP A 926 -9.83 48.21 4.93
N ASP A 927 -11.06 48.52 5.38
CA ASP A 927 -11.35 48.96 6.75
C ASP A 927 -11.51 47.78 7.72
N ASP A 928 -11.68 46.55 7.22
CA ASP A 928 -11.74 45.35 8.06
C ASP A 928 -10.35 44.93 8.55
N VAL A 929 -10.27 44.67 9.86
CA VAL A 929 -9.02 44.29 10.56
C VAL A 929 -9.32 43.24 11.63
N TYR A 930 -8.42 42.26 11.79
CA TYR A 930 -8.45 41.34 12.93
C TYR A 930 -7.77 41.98 14.13
N VAL A 931 -8.48 42.15 15.25
CA VAL A 931 -7.88 42.30 16.57
C VAL A 931 -7.75 40.90 17.18
N GLN A 932 -6.54 40.48 17.54
CA GLN A 932 -6.29 39.19 18.18
C GLN A 932 -5.43 39.38 19.42
N ARG A 933 -5.74 38.66 20.51
CA ARG A 933 -4.86 38.61 21.70
C ARG A 933 -3.48 38.07 21.30
N MET A 934 -2.41 38.64 21.82
CA MET A 934 -1.08 38.13 21.52
C MET A 934 -0.78 36.86 22.35
N ALA A 935 -0.40 35.78 21.67
CA ALA A 935 0.04 34.54 22.31
C ALA A 935 1.51 34.63 22.79
N PRO A 936 1.97 33.71 23.66
CA PRO A 936 3.36 33.64 24.09
C PRO A 936 4.35 33.61 22.92
N LYS A 937 5.53 34.20 23.12
CA LYS A 937 6.56 34.27 22.08
C LYS A 937 7.24 32.91 21.95
N GLY A 938 7.32 32.40 20.72
CA GLY A 938 7.77 31.06 20.42
C GLY A 938 8.10 30.89 18.93
N LEU A 939 8.53 29.69 18.55
CA LEU A 939 8.89 29.38 17.16
C LEU A 939 7.62 29.12 16.33
N SER A 940 7.51 29.83 15.21
CA SER A 940 6.41 29.64 14.26
C SER A 940 6.50 28.28 13.57
N CYS A 941 5.48 27.46 13.76
CA CYS A 941 5.33 26.12 13.19
C CYS A 941 4.03 26.01 12.40
N VAL A 942 3.99 25.09 11.44
CA VAL A 942 2.77 24.76 10.67
C VAL A 942 2.42 23.30 10.87
N ILE A 943 1.15 23.04 11.20
CA ILE A 943 0.51 21.73 11.03
C ILE A 943 -0.53 21.87 9.92
N GLY A 944 -0.65 20.87 9.05
CA GLY A 944 -1.72 20.88 8.05
C GLY A 944 -2.12 19.51 7.52
N LEU A 945 -3.38 19.40 7.11
CA LEU A 945 -3.95 18.24 6.42
C LEU A 945 -3.99 18.49 4.92
N GLN A 946 -3.68 17.47 4.14
CA GLN A 946 -3.88 17.43 2.69
C GLN A 946 -4.08 15.98 2.21
N ASP A 947 -4.79 15.78 1.12
CA ASP A 947 -4.93 14.44 0.51
C ASP A 947 -3.84 14.16 -0.53
N ASP A 948 -3.32 12.93 -0.50
CA ASP A 948 -2.42 12.36 -1.51
C ASP A 948 -3.08 11.15 -2.23
N PRO A 949 -3.00 11.04 -3.57
CA PRO A 949 -3.60 9.93 -4.33
C PRO A 949 -3.01 8.53 -4.10
N SER A 950 -1.88 8.41 -3.40
CA SER A 950 -1.16 7.16 -3.12
C SER A 950 -1.26 6.70 -1.66
N PHE A 951 -1.42 7.62 -0.71
CA PHE A 951 -1.50 7.36 0.74
C PHE A 951 -2.84 7.73 1.39
N GLY A 952 -3.67 8.55 0.74
CA GLY A 952 -4.86 9.14 1.36
C GLY A 952 -4.51 10.41 2.12
N THR A 953 -5.22 10.70 3.21
CA THR A 953 -5.08 11.96 3.95
C THR A 953 -3.79 11.96 4.79
N LEU A 954 -2.98 13.00 4.61
CA LEU A 954 -1.68 13.20 5.24
C LEU A 954 -1.76 14.33 6.27
N VAL A 955 -1.26 14.08 7.48
CA VAL A 955 -0.84 15.11 8.43
C VAL A 955 0.58 15.54 8.06
N SER A 956 0.81 16.85 8.01
CA SER A 956 2.12 17.46 7.76
C SER A 956 2.57 18.35 8.92
N PHE A 957 3.88 18.44 9.14
CA PHE A 957 4.50 19.36 10.10
C PHE A 957 5.74 20.02 9.49
N GLY A 958 6.01 21.27 9.87
CA GLY A 958 7.24 22.00 9.56
C GLY A 958 7.34 23.31 10.34
N LEU A 959 8.45 24.04 10.21
CA LEU A 959 8.55 25.41 10.72
C LEU A 959 7.99 26.40 9.69
N SER A 960 7.17 27.36 10.11
CA SER A 960 6.56 28.35 9.23
C SER A 960 7.55 29.41 8.78
N GLY A 961 7.56 29.73 7.49
CA GLY A 961 8.30 30.85 6.93
C GLY A 961 8.74 30.62 5.49
N LEU A 962 9.00 31.71 4.77
CA LEU A 962 9.35 31.69 3.35
C LEU A 962 10.50 30.71 3.03
N VAL A 963 11.54 30.68 3.87
CA VAL A 963 12.72 29.83 3.67
C VAL A 963 12.37 28.34 3.83
N SER A 964 11.63 27.96 4.88
CA SER A 964 11.19 26.58 5.10
C SER A 964 10.31 26.08 3.95
N THR A 965 9.38 26.93 3.48
CA THR A 965 8.50 26.61 2.35
C THR A 965 9.28 26.47 1.04
N LEU A 966 10.25 27.37 0.76
CA LEU A 966 11.09 27.29 -0.45
C LEU A 966 12.09 26.12 -0.44
N LEU A 967 12.49 25.63 0.74
CA LEU A 967 13.37 24.47 0.90
C LEU A 967 12.61 23.14 1.00
N GLY A 968 11.27 23.17 1.10
CA GLY A 968 10.45 21.97 1.33
C GLY A 968 10.70 21.30 2.68
N ASP A 969 11.10 22.05 3.73
CA ASP A 969 11.45 21.46 5.03
C ASP A 969 10.20 21.12 5.86
N ARG A 970 9.46 20.11 5.38
CA ARG A 970 8.25 19.55 5.98
C ARG A 970 8.39 18.03 6.07
N ALA A 971 7.68 17.44 7.02
CA ALA A 971 7.53 16.00 7.17
C ALA A 971 6.04 15.62 7.10
N TYR A 972 5.74 14.36 6.75
CA TYR A 972 4.39 13.88 6.44
C TYR A 972 4.09 12.50 7.05
N ARG A 973 2.85 12.27 7.49
CA ARG A 973 2.32 10.96 7.95
C ARG A 973 0.92 10.73 7.41
N ALA A 974 0.65 9.52 6.91
CA ALA A 974 -0.72 9.09 6.60
C ALA A 974 -1.47 8.72 7.89
N VAL A 975 -2.75 9.08 7.99
CA VAL A 975 -3.62 8.66 9.11
C VAL A 975 -3.96 7.16 9.02
N PRO A 976 -4.09 6.43 10.15
CA PRO A 976 -3.97 6.89 11.54
C PRO A 976 -2.53 7.02 12.05
N LEU A 977 -2.31 7.92 13.02
CA LEU A 977 -1.01 8.15 13.66
C LEU A 977 -0.94 7.47 15.04
N THR A 978 0.22 6.88 15.36
CA THR A 978 0.57 6.54 16.76
C THR A 978 1.24 7.70 17.48
N ASP A 979 1.35 7.60 18.81
CA ASP A 979 2.19 8.48 19.64
C ASP A 979 3.62 8.61 19.10
N VAL A 980 4.22 7.48 18.68
CA VAL A 980 5.56 7.43 18.07
C VAL A 980 5.59 8.10 16.69
N ASP A 981 4.52 7.99 15.89
CA ASP A 981 4.45 8.68 14.59
C ASP A 981 4.41 10.19 14.78
N ALA A 982 3.58 10.70 15.70
CA ALA A 982 3.48 12.12 16.04
C ALA A 982 4.80 12.65 16.64
N ALA A 983 5.39 11.91 17.58
CA ALA A 983 6.68 12.22 18.18
C ALA A 983 7.81 12.29 17.15
N THR A 984 7.78 11.42 16.13
CA THR A 984 8.78 11.43 15.04
C THR A 984 8.50 12.55 14.04
N LEU A 985 7.24 12.79 13.68
CA LEU A 985 6.82 13.81 12.71
C LEU A 985 7.32 15.21 13.09
N ILE A 986 7.22 15.60 14.37
CA ILE A 986 7.69 16.91 14.83
C ILE A 986 9.23 17.05 14.94
N ARG A 987 9.97 15.94 14.83
CA ARG A 987 11.44 15.86 14.94
C ARG A 987 12.14 15.59 13.60
N GLU A 988 11.38 15.42 12.53
CA GLU A 988 11.90 15.04 11.21
C GLU A 988 12.34 16.21 10.31
N PRO A 989 11.69 17.39 10.31
CA PRO A 989 12.20 18.55 9.57
C PRO A 989 13.63 18.90 10.00
N ARG A 990 14.47 19.31 9.05
CA ARG A 990 15.89 19.64 9.27
C ARG A 990 16.07 20.83 10.20
N THR A 991 15.07 21.71 10.26
CA THR A 991 14.98 22.85 11.19
C THR A 991 14.41 22.50 12.57
N SER A 992 13.92 21.28 12.80
CA SER A 992 13.40 20.85 14.11
C SER A 992 14.36 20.98 15.31
N PRO A 993 15.71 20.95 15.18
CA PRO A 993 16.61 21.21 16.31
C PRO A 993 16.47 22.61 16.92
N LEU A 994 15.85 23.57 16.22
CA LEU A 994 15.48 24.87 16.80
C LEU A 994 14.49 24.71 17.96
N LEU A 995 13.53 23.79 17.85
CA LEU A 995 12.52 23.49 18.87
C LEU A 995 13.15 22.94 20.17
N THR A 996 14.35 22.38 20.09
CA THR A 996 15.08 21.80 21.22
C THR A 996 16.08 22.75 21.89
N GLY A 997 16.00 24.07 21.64
CA GLY A 997 16.84 25.08 22.28
C GLY A 997 18.17 25.32 21.58
N TYR A 998 18.14 25.63 20.28
CA TYR A 998 19.34 25.93 19.51
C TYR A 998 20.04 27.20 20.03
N ARG A 999 21.38 27.19 20.12
CA ARG A 999 22.22 28.30 20.59
C ARG A 999 21.91 28.87 22.00
N GLY A 1000 21.05 28.23 22.78
CA GLY A 1000 20.69 28.66 24.13
C GLY A 1000 19.33 29.36 24.23
N ASP A 1001 18.53 29.36 23.17
CA ASP A 1001 17.10 29.65 23.26
C ASP A 1001 16.38 28.58 24.13
N GLU A 1002 15.26 28.93 24.76
CA GLU A 1002 14.48 27.98 25.56
C GLU A 1002 13.77 26.94 24.66
N PRO A 1003 13.78 25.63 25.00
CA PRO A 1003 13.06 24.62 24.22
C PRO A 1003 11.54 24.84 24.23
N ALA A 1004 10.90 24.60 23.10
CA ALA A 1004 9.45 24.64 22.98
C ALA A 1004 8.81 23.37 23.55
N ASP A 1005 7.54 23.45 23.97
CA ASP A 1005 6.79 22.28 24.43
C ASP A 1005 6.48 21.31 23.27
N LEU A 1006 7.36 20.32 23.12
CA LEU A 1006 7.21 19.24 22.16
C LEU A 1006 6.01 18.33 22.49
N ALA A 1007 5.52 18.28 23.73
CA ALA A 1007 4.36 17.47 24.11
C ALA A 1007 3.06 18.15 23.67
N ALA A 1008 2.92 19.46 23.86
CA ALA A 1008 1.81 20.23 23.29
C ALA A 1008 1.75 20.12 21.76
N LEU A 1009 2.90 20.16 21.07
CA LEU A 1009 2.96 19.91 19.63
C LEU A 1009 2.55 18.47 19.23
N GLN A 1010 2.87 17.46 20.04
CA GLN A 1010 2.44 16.07 19.81
C GLN A 1010 0.92 15.90 20.00
N ASP A 1011 0.34 16.46 21.07
CA ASP A 1011 -1.11 16.43 21.30
C ASP A 1011 -1.87 17.17 20.18
N MET A 1012 -1.37 18.32 19.74
CA MET A 1012 -1.91 19.06 18.59
C MET A 1012 -1.91 18.23 17.30
N VAL A 1013 -0.82 17.50 17.01
CA VAL A 1013 -0.75 16.56 15.87
C VAL A 1013 -1.76 15.42 16.00
N LEU A 1014 -1.94 14.84 17.19
CA LEU A 1014 -2.90 13.75 17.43
C LEU A 1014 -4.36 14.23 17.34
N ARG A 1015 -4.68 15.45 17.78
CA ARG A 1015 -6.00 16.06 17.60
C ARG A 1015 -6.32 16.31 16.13
N VAL A 1016 -5.35 16.80 15.36
CA VAL A 1016 -5.48 17.01 13.92
C VAL A 1016 -5.60 15.68 13.16
N ALA A 1017 -4.91 14.63 13.59
CA ALA A 1017 -5.08 13.28 13.04
C ALA A 1017 -6.50 12.75 13.31
N ALA A 1018 -6.98 12.82 14.56
CA ALA A 1018 -8.33 12.39 14.93
C ALA A 1018 -9.40 13.14 14.12
N LEU A 1019 -9.27 14.46 13.95
CA LEU A 1019 -10.16 15.27 13.12
C LEU A 1019 -10.23 14.78 11.66
N ALA A 1020 -9.11 14.33 11.07
CA ALA A 1020 -9.04 13.80 9.71
C ALA A 1020 -9.53 12.34 9.57
N GLU A 1021 -9.50 11.57 10.65
CA GLU A 1021 -10.07 10.21 10.72
C GLU A 1021 -11.59 10.25 10.89
N ASP A 1022 -12.07 11.13 11.78
CA ASP A 1022 -13.47 11.26 12.18
C ASP A 1022 -14.32 12.07 11.19
N ASN A 1023 -13.70 12.95 10.38
CA ASN A 1023 -14.37 13.78 9.37
C ASN A 1023 -13.60 13.70 8.03
N PRO A 1024 -13.73 12.61 7.26
CA PRO A 1024 -13.06 12.44 5.96
C PRO A 1024 -13.35 13.54 4.93
N GLU A 1025 -14.41 14.32 5.16
CA GLU A 1025 -14.81 15.49 4.37
C GLU A 1025 -13.83 16.68 4.52
N VAL A 1026 -12.94 16.67 5.51
CA VAL A 1026 -11.91 17.71 5.70
C VAL A 1026 -10.78 17.50 4.68
N ARG A 1027 -10.94 18.13 3.52
CA ARG A 1027 -10.02 18.03 2.36
C ARG A 1027 -8.68 18.69 2.60
N SER A 1028 -8.68 19.78 3.37
CA SER A 1028 -7.43 20.38 3.85
C SER A 1028 -7.64 21.19 5.12
N LEU A 1029 -6.56 21.31 5.88
CA LEU A 1029 -6.43 22.16 7.06
C LEU A 1029 -5.04 22.80 7.03
N ALA A 1030 -4.94 24.08 7.39
CA ALA A 1030 -3.67 24.74 7.62
C ALA A 1030 -3.75 25.53 8.93
N LEU A 1031 -3.05 25.04 9.96
CA LEU A 1031 -2.80 25.75 11.21
C LEU A 1031 -1.45 26.46 11.03
N ASP A 1032 -1.48 27.72 10.60
CA ASP A 1032 -0.27 28.48 10.24
C ASP A 1032 -0.41 29.99 10.54
N PRO A 1033 0.39 30.57 11.45
CA PRO A 1033 1.36 29.91 12.32
C PRO A 1033 0.73 29.38 13.62
N ILE A 1034 1.26 28.26 14.09
CA ILE A 1034 1.25 27.85 15.51
C ILE A 1034 2.49 28.45 16.15
N LEU A 1035 2.36 29.14 17.28
CA LEU A 1035 3.52 29.57 18.07
C LEU A 1035 3.84 28.50 19.12
N ALA A 1036 5.00 27.86 19.00
CA ALA A 1036 5.50 26.87 19.95
C ALA A 1036 6.45 27.55 20.95
N SER A 1037 6.00 27.75 22.20
CA SER A 1037 6.79 28.31 23.30
C SER A 1037 7.05 27.26 24.39
N PRO A 1038 7.85 27.57 25.43
CA PRO A 1038 7.96 26.71 26.62
C PRO A 1038 6.65 26.53 27.40
N ASP A 1039 5.64 27.39 27.16
CA ASP A 1039 4.33 27.36 27.81
C ASP A 1039 3.28 26.49 27.07
N GLY A 1040 3.60 26.01 25.86
CA GLY A 1040 2.67 25.24 25.02
C GLY A 1040 2.73 25.59 23.52
N ALA A 1041 1.68 25.20 22.80
CA ALA A 1041 1.52 25.43 21.36
C ALA A 1041 0.21 26.17 21.06
N PHE A 1042 0.31 27.37 20.46
CA PHE A 1042 -0.82 28.31 20.32
C PHE A 1042 -1.16 28.59 18.87
N VAL A 1043 -2.37 28.21 18.41
CA VAL A 1043 -2.80 28.38 17.01
C VAL A 1043 -3.20 29.85 16.74
N ALA A 1044 -2.35 30.62 16.05
CA ALA A 1044 -2.61 32.03 15.80
C ALA A 1044 -3.49 32.30 14.56
N ASN A 1045 -3.64 31.32 13.66
CA ASN A 1045 -4.49 31.38 12.46
C ASN A 1045 -4.76 29.96 11.94
N ALA A 1046 -5.95 29.72 11.41
CA ALA A 1046 -6.38 28.43 10.87
C ALA A 1046 -7.21 28.62 9.59
N ARG A 1047 -7.12 27.67 8.65
CA ARG A 1047 -7.96 27.60 7.43
C ARG A 1047 -8.35 26.16 7.14
N MET A 1048 -9.60 25.92 6.76
CA MET A 1048 -10.10 24.56 6.47
C MET A 1048 -10.99 24.55 5.24
N VAL A 1049 -10.88 23.50 4.42
CA VAL A 1049 -11.75 23.24 3.27
C VAL A 1049 -12.50 21.93 3.50
N LEU A 1050 -13.83 21.97 3.46
CA LEU A 1050 -14.68 20.77 3.39
C LEU A 1050 -14.96 20.39 1.94
N GLY A 1051 -15.28 19.12 1.70
CA GLY A 1051 -15.65 18.59 0.38
C GLY A 1051 -15.75 17.06 0.40
N PRO A 1052 -16.27 16.42 -0.64
CA PRO A 1052 -16.39 14.97 -0.67
C PRO A 1052 -15.01 14.29 -0.62
N PRO A 1053 -14.82 13.25 0.22
CA PRO A 1053 -13.52 12.58 0.38
C PRO A 1053 -13.03 11.99 -0.95
N PRO A 1054 -11.74 12.15 -1.32
CA PRO A 1054 -11.23 11.75 -2.64
C PRO A 1054 -11.01 10.25 -2.76
N THR A 1055 -10.94 9.56 -1.62
CA THR A 1055 -10.90 8.12 -1.46
C THR A 1055 -11.87 7.76 -0.34
N ARG A 1056 -12.72 6.74 -0.51
CA ARG A 1056 -13.66 6.35 0.54
C ARG A 1056 -12.92 5.89 1.81
N PRO A 1057 -13.45 6.17 3.01
CA PRO A 1057 -12.84 5.75 4.27
C PRO A 1057 -12.69 4.22 4.36
N ASP A 1058 -11.59 3.78 4.98
CA ASP A 1058 -11.30 2.36 5.28
C ASP A 1058 -11.87 1.92 6.64
N THR A 1059 -12.92 2.62 7.10
CA THR A 1059 -13.56 2.50 8.42
C THR A 1059 -15.00 2.01 8.35
N GLY A 1060 -15.58 1.88 7.15
CA GLY A 1060 -16.93 1.37 6.92
C GLY A 1060 -17.02 -0.17 6.84
N PRO A 1061 -18.23 -0.71 6.62
CA PRO A 1061 -18.44 -2.16 6.53
C PRO A 1061 -17.82 -2.74 5.25
N ARG A 1062 -17.29 -3.97 5.36
CA ARG A 1062 -16.42 -4.57 4.35
C ARG A 1062 -17.06 -4.54 2.97
N ARG A 1063 -16.27 -4.16 1.95
CA ARG A 1063 -16.68 -4.10 0.55
C ARG A 1063 -15.50 -4.07 -0.41
N LEU A 1064 -15.69 -4.62 -1.60
CA LEU A 1064 -14.79 -4.46 -2.73
C LEU A 1064 -14.91 -3.05 -3.32
N ARG A 1065 -13.99 -2.71 -4.22
CA ARG A 1065 -14.00 -1.45 -4.97
C ARG A 1065 -15.31 -1.32 -5.77
N PRO A 1066 -16.07 -0.20 -5.65
CA PRO A 1066 -17.27 0.03 -6.45
C PRO A 1066 -17.03 -0.05 -7.96
N ILE A 1067 -18.05 -0.49 -8.68
CA ILE A 1067 -18.05 -0.71 -10.13
C ILE A 1067 -18.66 0.49 -10.89
N THR A 1068 -19.21 1.46 -10.16
CA THR A 1068 -19.72 2.71 -10.74
C THR A 1068 -18.58 3.45 -11.46
N PRO A 1069 -18.76 3.90 -12.72
CA PRO A 1069 -17.89 4.92 -13.28
C PRO A 1069 -18.00 6.21 -12.42
N PRO A 1070 -16.98 7.07 -12.38
CA PRO A 1070 -17.20 8.45 -11.97
C PRO A 1070 -18.17 9.11 -12.97
N GLU A 1071 -19.04 9.97 -12.46
CA GLU A 1071 -19.94 10.82 -13.26
C GLU A 1071 -19.17 11.89 -14.05
#